data_AF-A0A416ZEY1-F1
#
_entry.id   AF-A0A416ZEY1-F1
#
_cell.length_a   1.000
_cell.length_b   1.000
_cell.length_c   1.000
_cell.angle_alpha   90.00
_cell.angle_beta   90.00
_cell.angle_gamma   90.00
#
_symmetry.space_group_name_H-M   'P 1'
#
loop_
_entity.id
_entity.type
_entity.pdbx_description
1 polymer ?
#
loop_
_entity_poly.entity_id
_entity_poly.type
_entity_poly.pdbx_seq_one_letter_code
_entity_poly.pdbx_strand_id
1 'polypeptide(L)'
;MDATLEYDSSSIESILAYAKRLEGHTLREECPGLERVEDPHKRRGSFGNAVEKYYFHYEINSDPDADFAEVGTELKTTPLKQLKDGRLSAKERLVISMINYMSVVDETWETSSLQKKLHQILLIAYQYDKELNPVDYLVKLVELWGIPDEDIPTFKRDWDIVVRKIRRGRAHELSGSDTLYLEAATKAANAAKRTEQPYSDVPAKPRAWAIKPSYMTVALNGMLEAQAIRRDSGSSGLDLLALVRRRFEPYIGLSENELASVCGYGWQGNRKPKNLCALITKHILGVDEDSRIAEFEKAGVKPKTMRIKCNGMPKESISFPTFDYCDLAICEFNSSDFRRYLAQKYLFVVYREDAADKGTFRLAELLFWQMPDMDLLEARRCYEEMQRRVRSGHADQSVKSTENRCCHVRPHGRNKADALPTPYGSFETKKCFWLNARYIASEIDRVRRDLRAPTDEALEERLGHSGMTGNVIRVAELFAGVGGFRLGLEGYSNEDHPEFEMPAAGPFVTVWANQWEPQGSPARQFAARCYEERFGYGSVVNEDIHAVLGAYEVGEIDIPDVDMVVGGFPCQDYSVAKPLSQANGIEGKKGVLWWDIYRFLRLKQPKYCLFENVDRLLKSPASQRGRDFAIILSCLASLGYSAEWRVVNGADYGFPQKRRRVYIYAERTEDAWDLKERLRAGVMADALPARCVATEATIPIYDDPFENTERFGVGLKTSPFQNAGVMQGCTVMTAKVEAAYEGPSKTLGDVLVSDSEVPEEFFVDEAKLAKWRYFKGGKNEPRVNKKTGFTYRYSEGAMAFPDPVDAPARTILTSEGGVPIVLSTGKC
;
A
#
# COMPACT_ATOMS: atom_id res chain seq x y z
N MET A 1 -21.91 -55.77 2.17
CA MET A 1 -21.16 -56.50 3.22
C MET A 1 -20.39 -55.41 3.92
N ASP A 2 -20.74 -55.11 5.18
CA ASP A 2 -19.94 -54.21 6.02
C ASP A 2 -18.54 -54.82 6.14
N ALA A 3 -17.55 -54.20 5.50
CA ALA A 3 -16.17 -54.53 5.75
C ALA A 3 -15.84 -54.02 7.16
N THR A 4 -15.63 -54.93 8.11
CA THR A 4 -15.03 -54.57 9.39
C THR A 4 -13.68 -53.92 9.12
N LEU A 5 -13.56 -52.63 9.40
CA LEU A 5 -12.31 -51.89 9.27
C LEU A 5 -11.21 -52.56 10.10
N GLU A 6 -10.01 -52.66 9.55
CA GLU A 6 -8.85 -53.27 10.23
C GLU A 6 -8.22 -52.36 11.30
N TYR A 7 -8.83 -51.20 11.53
CA TYR A 7 -8.44 -50.18 12.50
C TYR A 7 -9.68 -49.60 13.18
N ASP A 8 -9.50 -49.08 14.39
CA ASP A 8 -10.52 -48.33 15.12
C ASP A 8 -10.59 -46.89 14.60
N SER A 9 -11.71 -46.52 13.97
CA SER A 9 -11.94 -45.16 13.42
C SER A 9 -12.04 -44.06 14.49
N SER A 10 -12.23 -44.46 15.75
CA SER A 10 -12.34 -43.55 16.91
C SER A 10 -11.01 -43.33 17.64
N SER A 11 -9.94 -44.04 17.26
CA SER A 11 -8.59 -43.91 17.85
C SER A 11 -7.57 -43.43 16.82
N ILE A 12 -7.00 -42.26 17.09
CA ILE A 12 -5.94 -41.69 16.24
C ILE A 12 -4.68 -42.56 16.24
N GLU A 13 -4.36 -43.19 17.36
CA GLU A 13 -3.23 -44.11 17.48
C GLU A 13 -3.46 -45.36 16.65
N SER A 14 -4.68 -45.90 16.64
CA SER A 14 -5.04 -47.05 15.79
C SER A 14 -4.96 -46.69 14.31
N ILE A 15 -5.48 -45.53 13.92
CA ILE A 15 -5.43 -45.03 12.54
C ILE A 15 -3.98 -44.84 12.09
N LEU A 16 -3.14 -44.18 12.90
CA LEU A 16 -1.73 -43.96 12.57
C LEU A 16 -0.96 -45.28 12.49
N ALA A 17 -1.18 -46.20 13.43
CA ALA A 17 -0.52 -47.52 13.43
C ALA A 17 -0.90 -48.34 12.18
N TYR A 18 -2.15 -48.24 11.73
CA TYR A 18 -2.60 -48.84 10.48
C TYR A 18 -1.96 -48.16 9.27
N ALA A 19 -1.96 -46.83 9.22
CA ALA A 19 -1.35 -46.05 8.15
C ALA A 19 0.16 -46.33 8.02
N LYS A 20 0.87 -46.46 9.14
CA LYS A 20 2.31 -46.73 9.20
C LYS A 20 2.71 -48.05 8.54
N ARG A 21 1.82 -49.02 8.36
CA ARG A 21 2.13 -50.26 7.61
C ARG A 21 2.46 -49.98 6.14
N LEU A 22 1.85 -48.94 5.57
CA LEU A 22 2.10 -48.52 4.21
C LEU A 22 3.50 -47.88 4.04
N GLU A 23 4.14 -47.41 5.11
CA GLU A 23 5.48 -46.83 5.05
C GLU A 23 6.52 -47.88 4.60
N GLY A 24 7.25 -47.58 3.53
CA GLY A 24 8.20 -48.52 2.92
C GLY A 24 7.57 -49.50 1.92
N HIS A 25 6.26 -49.47 1.71
CA HIS A 25 5.53 -50.33 0.79
C HIS A 25 4.83 -49.53 -0.32
N THR A 26 4.28 -50.26 -1.29
CA THR A 26 3.45 -49.76 -2.38
C THR A 26 1.98 -50.12 -2.14
N LEU A 27 1.05 -49.39 -2.76
CA LEU A 27 -0.38 -49.75 -2.68
C LEU A 27 -0.67 -51.11 -3.30
N ARG A 28 0.13 -51.57 -4.28
CA ARG A 28 -0.03 -52.90 -4.86
C ARG A 28 0.22 -54.01 -3.83
N GLU A 29 1.19 -53.82 -2.95
CA GLU A 29 1.54 -54.80 -1.91
C GLU A 29 0.46 -54.83 -0.82
N GLU A 30 0.00 -53.66 -0.39
CA GLU A 30 -0.95 -53.53 0.73
C GLU A 30 -2.44 -53.63 0.32
N CYS A 31 -2.77 -53.54 -0.97
CA CYS A 31 -4.14 -53.69 -1.48
C CYS A 31 -4.22 -54.79 -2.56
N PRO A 32 -4.21 -56.08 -2.17
CA PRO A 32 -4.27 -57.20 -3.10
C PRO A 32 -5.51 -57.12 -4.00
N GLY A 33 -5.30 -57.05 -5.32
CA GLY A 33 -6.38 -56.92 -6.31
C GLY A 33 -6.50 -55.53 -6.94
N LEU A 34 -5.80 -54.51 -6.42
CA LEU A 34 -5.69 -53.21 -7.08
C LEU A 34 -4.58 -53.25 -8.15
N GLU A 35 -4.95 -53.60 -9.39
CA GLU A 35 -3.96 -53.76 -10.46
C GLU A 35 -3.43 -52.43 -11.01
N ARG A 36 -4.30 -51.42 -11.11
CA ARG A 36 -3.99 -50.15 -11.77
C ARG A 36 -4.90 -49.03 -11.27
N VAL A 37 -4.34 -47.83 -11.13
CA VAL A 37 -5.13 -46.59 -11.07
C VAL A 37 -4.78 -45.64 -12.22
N GLU A 38 -5.71 -44.72 -12.50
CA GLU A 38 -5.56 -43.72 -13.55
C GLU A 38 -4.28 -42.89 -13.35
N ASP A 39 -3.60 -42.61 -14.46
CA ASP A 39 -2.38 -41.82 -14.47
C ASP A 39 -2.63 -40.43 -13.85
N PRO A 40 -1.79 -39.96 -12.90
CA PRO A 40 -1.92 -38.65 -12.26
C PRO A 40 -1.90 -37.48 -13.25
N HIS A 41 -1.33 -37.67 -14.44
CA HIS A 41 -1.37 -36.69 -15.53
C HIS A 41 -2.75 -36.59 -16.20
N LYS A 42 -3.53 -37.68 -16.20
CA LYS A 42 -4.90 -37.72 -16.71
C LYS A 42 -5.92 -37.33 -15.64
N ARG A 43 -5.69 -37.74 -14.40
CA ARG A 43 -6.54 -37.40 -13.25
C ARG A 43 -5.68 -37.07 -12.02
N ARG A 44 -5.59 -35.78 -11.69
CA ARG A 44 -4.90 -35.32 -10.48
C ARG A 44 -5.56 -35.90 -9.23
N GLY A 45 -4.75 -36.28 -8.24
CA GLY A 45 -5.21 -36.88 -6.98
C GLY A 45 -5.51 -38.37 -7.04
N SER A 46 -5.24 -39.07 -8.16
CA SER A 46 -5.57 -40.49 -8.31
C SER A 46 -4.95 -41.41 -7.25
N PHE A 47 -3.74 -41.09 -6.76
CA PHE A 47 -3.12 -41.82 -5.65
C PHE A 47 -3.87 -41.60 -4.33
N GLY A 48 -4.17 -40.36 -3.95
CA GLY A 48 -4.90 -40.04 -2.72
C GLY A 48 -6.28 -40.73 -2.68
N ASN A 49 -7.04 -40.62 -3.76
CA ASN A 49 -8.32 -41.31 -3.89
C ASN A 49 -8.18 -42.85 -3.80
N ALA A 50 -7.04 -43.41 -4.22
CA ALA A 50 -6.78 -44.83 -4.11
C ALA A 50 -6.48 -45.25 -2.67
N VAL A 51 -5.69 -44.44 -1.94
CA VAL A 51 -5.43 -44.63 -0.52
C VAL A 51 -6.75 -44.57 0.27
N GLU A 52 -7.56 -43.54 0.06
CA GLU A 52 -8.87 -43.39 0.71
C GLU A 52 -9.78 -44.60 0.48
N LYS A 53 -9.97 -44.99 -0.80
CA LYS A 53 -10.95 -46.01 -1.18
C LYS A 53 -10.48 -47.44 -0.94
N TYR A 54 -9.24 -47.76 -1.29
CA TYR A 54 -8.77 -49.14 -1.31
C TYR A 54 -8.01 -49.53 -0.04
N TYR A 55 -7.36 -48.56 0.62
CA TYR A 55 -6.61 -48.82 1.85
C TYR A 55 -7.42 -48.48 3.11
N PHE A 56 -8.07 -47.32 3.17
CA PHE A 56 -8.91 -46.93 4.31
C PHE A 56 -10.40 -47.24 4.14
N HIS A 57 -10.81 -47.75 2.97
CA HIS A 57 -12.20 -48.14 2.68
C HIS A 57 -13.25 -47.02 2.79
N TYR A 58 -12.86 -45.76 2.59
CA TYR A 58 -13.79 -44.63 2.52
C TYR A 58 -14.39 -44.45 1.12
N GLU A 59 -15.65 -44.03 1.06
CA GLU A 59 -16.26 -43.57 -0.19
C GLU A 59 -15.71 -42.19 -0.58
N ILE A 60 -15.33 -42.04 -1.85
CA ILE A 60 -14.84 -40.77 -2.39
C ILE A 60 -16.02 -39.77 -2.42
N ASN A 61 -16.05 -38.84 -1.47
CA ASN A 61 -17.05 -37.78 -1.40
C ASN A 61 -16.39 -36.39 -1.40
N SER A 62 -17.18 -35.34 -1.23
CA SER A 62 -16.69 -33.94 -1.13
C SER A 62 -17.20 -33.30 0.16
N ASP A 63 -17.26 -34.09 1.22
CA ASP A 63 -17.71 -33.65 2.53
C ASP A 63 -16.78 -32.55 3.08
N PRO A 64 -17.33 -31.46 3.63
CA PRO A 64 -16.52 -30.45 4.32
C PRO A 64 -15.84 -30.95 5.60
N ASP A 65 -16.34 -32.02 6.23
CA ASP A 65 -15.80 -32.57 7.48
C ASP A 65 -14.43 -33.23 7.27
N ALA A 66 -13.77 -33.61 8.38
CA ALA A 66 -12.48 -34.30 8.32
C ALA A 66 -12.67 -35.74 7.83
N ASP A 67 -11.70 -36.27 7.07
CA ASP A 67 -11.75 -37.64 6.54
C ASP A 67 -11.95 -38.69 7.67
N PHE A 68 -11.38 -38.43 8.85
CA PHE A 68 -11.65 -39.16 10.09
C PHE A 68 -12.39 -38.25 11.08
N ALA A 69 -13.70 -38.06 10.90
CA ALA A 69 -14.51 -37.12 11.66
C ALA A 69 -14.51 -37.37 13.18
N GLU A 70 -14.50 -38.64 13.62
CA GLU A 70 -14.51 -39.02 15.05
C GLU A 70 -13.28 -38.54 15.83
N VAL A 71 -12.14 -38.41 15.14
CA VAL A 71 -10.86 -37.97 15.70
C VAL A 71 -10.38 -36.63 15.12
N GLY A 72 -11.24 -35.95 14.35
CA GLY A 72 -10.96 -34.66 13.74
C GLY A 72 -9.68 -34.63 12.88
N THR A 73 -9.35 -35.71 12.18
CA THR A 73 -8.09 -35.83 11.41
C THR A 73 -8.33 -35.84 9.91
N GLU A 74 -7.58 -35.03 9.18
CA GLU A 74 -7.64 -34.98 7.71
C GLU A 74 -6.58 -35.92 7.10
N LEU A 75 -6.94 -36.72 6.10
CA LEU A 75 -6.01 -37.53 5.31
C LEU A 75 -5.50 -36.72 4.12
N LYS A 76 -4.18 -36.62 3.97
CA LYS A 76 -3.58 -35.98 2.80
C LYS A 76 -2.39 -36.77 2.28
N THR A 77 -2.33 -36.92 0.96
CA THR A 77 -1.18 -37.53 0.28
C THR A 77 -0.36 -36.47 -0.45
N THR A 78 0.97 -36.62 -0.48
CA THR A 78 1.86 -35.66 -1.15
C THR A 78 2.98 -36.36 -1.95
N PRO A 79 3.17 -36.05 -3.25
CA PRO A 79 4.25 -36.64 -4.03
C PRO A 79 5.59 -35.96 -3.77
N LEU A 80 6.63 -36.79 -3.64
CA LEU A 80 8.04 -36.40 -3.59
C LEU A 80 8.70 -36.66 -4.95
N LYS A 81 9.57 -35.75 -5.39
CA LYS A 81 10.46 -35.96 -6.54
C LYS A 81 11.91 -36.04 -6.07
N GLN A 82 12.69 -36.88 -6.73
CA GLN A 82 14.13 -36.95 -6.52
C GLN A 82 14.85 -35.86 -7.33
N LEU A 83 15.74 -35.14 -6.67
CA LEU A 83 16.61 -34.13 -7.27
C LEU A 83 17.86 -34.79 -7.86
N LYS A 84 18.60 -34.05 -8.70
CA LYS A 84 19.83 -34.55 -9.35
C LYS A 84 20.92 -34.97 -8.35
N ASP A 85 20.90 -34.39 -7.15
CA ASP A 85 21.83 -34.69 -6.06
C ASP A 85 21.33 -35.83 -5.14
N GLY A 86 20.23 -36.50 -5.52
CA GLY A 86 19.65 -37.62 -4.79
C GLY A 86 18.66 -37.24 -3.68
N ARG A 87 18.59 -35.97 -3.28
CA ARG A 87 17.66 -35.50 -2.23
C ARG A 87 16.20 -35.53 -2.70
N LEU A 88 15.27 -35.64 -1.76
CA LEU A 88 13.83 -35.57 -2.04
C LEU A 88 13.30 -34.15 -1.86
N SER A 89 12.30 -33.77 -2.66
CA SER A 89 11.60 -32.50 -2.53
C SER A 89 10.12 -32.69 -2.85
N ALA A 90 9.25 -31.88 -2.24
CA ALA A 90 7.84 -31.89 -2.58
C ALA A 90 7.67 -31.52 -4.07
N LYS A 91 6.95 -32.37 -4.81
CA LYS A 91 6.74 -32.19 -6.24
C LYS A 91 5.70 -31.10 -6.52
N GLU A 92 4.69 -30.99 -5.65
CA GLU A 92 3.58 -30.05 -5.78
C GLU A 92 3.14 -29.47 -4.43
N ARG A 93 2.17 -28.54 -4.49
CA ARG A 93 1.57 -27.90 -3.30
C ARG A 93 0.62 -28.89 -2.62
N LEU A 94 0.52 -28.83 -1.30
CA LEU A 94 -0.47 -29.63 -0.55
C LEU A 94 -1.80 -28.88 -0.50
N VAL A 95 -2.79 -29.32 -1.27
CA VAL A 95 -4.13 -28.70 -1.28
C VAL A 95 -4.92 -29.17 -0.06
N ILE A 96 -5.50 -28.23 0.69
CA ILE A 96 -6.25 -28.51 1.92
C ILE A 96 -7.76 -28.48 1.66
N SER A 97 -8.32 -27.31 1.34
CA SER A 97 -9.76 -27.15 1.14
C SER A 97 -10.08 -26.04 0.14
N MET A 98 -11.31 -26.02 -0.39
CA MET A 98 -11.78 -24.92 -1.22
C MET A 98 -11.96 -23.65 -0.40
N ILE A 99 -11.69 -22.49 -1.01
CA ILE A 99 -12.03 -21.20 -0.41
C ILE A 99 -13.46 -20.86 -0.84
N ASN A 100 -14.39 -20.80 0.10
CA ASN A 100 -15.70 -20.23 -0.12
C ASN A 100 -15.63 -18.72 0.14
N TYR A 101 -15.56 -17.91 -0.92
CA TYR A 101 -15.42 -16.46 -0.79
C TYR A 101 -16.57 -15.81 -0.01
N MET A 102 -17.78 -16.37 -0.07
CA MET A 102 -18.95 -15.77 0.55
C MET A 102 -18.98 -15.96 2.07
N SER A 103 -18.42 -17.05 2.60
CA SER A 103 -18.44 -17.35 4.03
C SER A 103 -17.11 -17.05 4.72
N VAL A 104 -15.98 -17.15 4.03
CA VAL A 104 -14.64 -16.99 4.64
C VAL A 104 -14.42 -15.58 5.20
N VAL A 105 -15.17 -14.59 4.71
CA VAL A 105 -15.09 -13.20 5.17
C VAL A 105 -15.65 -13.01 6.58
N ASP A 106 -16.47 -13.95 7.07
CA ASP A 106 -17.08 -13.92 8.40
C ASP A 106 -16.28 -14.74 9.44
N GLU A 107 -15.22 -15.42 9.01
CA GLU A 107 -14.37 -16.24 9.88
C GLU A 107 -13.27 -15.40 10.56
N THR A 108 -12.71 -15.94 11.65
CA THR A 108 -11.40 -15.55 12.21
C THR A 108 -10.42 -16.71 12.08
N TRP A 109 -9.11 -16.46 12.14
CA TRP A 109 -8.12 -17.55 12.08
C TRP A 109 -8.41 -18.66 13.09
N GLU A 110 -8.66 -18.28 14.36
CA GLU A 110 -8.90 -19.19 15.48
C GLU A 110 -10.17 -20.04 15.35
N THR A 111 -11.15 -19.57 14.57
CA THR A 111 -12.44 -20.26 14.37
C THR A 111 -12.60 -20.82 12.96
N SER A 112 -11.64 -20.54 12.07
CA SER A 112 -11.74 -20.84 10.64
C SER A 112 -11.83 -22.33 10.36
N SER A 113 -12.55 -22.68 9.29
CA SER A 113 -12.61 -24.07 8.83
C SER A 113 -11.25 -24.58 8.37
N LEU A 114 -10.38 -23.67 7.91
CA LEU A 114 -9.02 -24.01 7.49
C LEU A 114 -8.14 -24.40 8.69
N GLN A 115 -8.13 -23.61 9.76
CA GLN A 115 -7.28 -23.87 10.92
C GLN A 115 -7.63 -25.23 11.55
N LYS A 116 -8.93 -25.58 11.62
CA LYS A 116 -9.40 -26.90 12.07
C LYS A 116 -8.80 -28.04 11.24
N LYS A 117 -8.80 -27.91 9.91
CA LYS A 117 -8.21 -28.91 8.99
C LYS A 117 -6.68 -28.96 9.05
N LEU A 118 -6.03 -27.87 9.42
CA LEU A 118 -4.57 -27.79 9.56
C LEU A 118 -4.07 -28.21 10.94
N HIS A 119 -4.96 -28.38 11.92
CA HIS A 119 -4.61 -28.76 13.28
C HIS A 119 -3.94 -30.13 13.32
N GLN A 120 -4.52 -31.10 12.60
CA GLN A 120 -4.01 -32.47 12.57
C GLN A 120 -4.28 -33.14 11.22
N ILE A 121 -3.19 -33.48 10.52
CA ILE A 121 -3.22 -34.14 9.21
C ILE A 121 -2.46 -35.46 9.29
N LEU A 122 -3.11 -36.55 8.89
CA LEU A 122 -2.42 -37.79 8.57
C LEU A 122 -1.80 -37.63 7.17
N LEU A 123 -0.48 -37.43 7.13
CA LEU A 123 0.26 -37.12 5.92
C LEU A 123 0.99 -38.35 5.39
N ILE A 124 0.71 -38.72 4.15
CA ILE A 124 1.35 -39.83 3.44
C ILE A 124 2.17 -39.29 2.27
N ALA A 125 3.49 -39.36 2.36
CA ALA A 125 4.40 -38.92 1.31
C ALA A 125 4.93 -40.10 0.51
N TYR A 126 4.86 -40.00 -0.82
CA TYR A 126 5.25 -41.09 -1.72
C TYR A 126 6.21 -40.61 -2.82
N GLN A 127 7.12 -41.48 -3.24
CA GLN A 127 8.07 -41.17 -4.31
C GLN A 127 7.38 -41.26 -5.68
N TYR A 128 7.25 -40.11 -6.34
CA TYR A 128 6.71 -40.04 -7.69
C TYR A 128 7.75 -40.47 -8.72
N ASP A 129 7.34 -41.38 -9.61
CA ASP A 129 8.03 -41.71 -10.84
C ASP A 129 7.06 -41.60 -12.03
N LYS A 130 7.51 -40.97 -13.12
CA LYS A 130 6.71 -40.80 -14.34
C LYS A 130 6.54 -42.11 -15.12
N GLU A 131 7.40 -43.10 -14.87
CA GLU A 131 7.44 -44.37 -15.60
C GLU A 131 6.62 -45.46 -14.89
N LEU A 132 6.20 -45.23 -13.64
CA LEU A 132 5.45 -46.17 -12.81
C LEU A 132 3.95 -45.83 -12.75
N ASN A 133 3.11 -46.85 -12.54
CA ASN A 133 1.70 -46.63 -12.19
C ASN A 133 1.60 -46.17 -10.73
N PRO A 134 0.59 -45.38 -10.34
CA PRO A 134 0.53 -44.90 -8.95
C PRO A 134 0.39 -45.98 -7.89
N VAL A 135 -0.14 -47.17 -8.22
CA VAL A 135 -0.15 -48.29 -7.26
C VAL A 135 1.25 -48.77 -6.90
N ASP A 136 2.24 -48.48 -7.75
CA ASP A 136 3.65 -48.88 -7.62
C ASP A 136 4.51 -47.76 -7.02
N TYR A 137 3.91 -46.65 -6.58
CA TYR A 137 4.65 -45.61 -5.88
C TYR A 137 5.02 -46.05 -4.48
N LEU A 138 6.31 -45.95 -4.17
CA LEU A 138 6.85 -46.28 -2.86
C LEU A 138 6.50 -45.17 -1.86
N VAL A 139 5.77 -45.51 -0.81
CA VAL A 139 5.49 -44.60 0.30
C VAL A 139 6.74 -44.47 1.16
N LYS A 140 7.16 -43.22 1.37
CA LYS A 140 8.41 -42.86 2.06
C LYS A 140 8.19 -42.40 3.48
N LEU A 141 7.04 -41.80 3.76
CA LEU A 141 6.73 -41.22 5.06
C LEU A 141 5.24 -41.35 5.33
N VAL A 142 4.89 -41.77 6.54
CA VAL A 142 3.54 -41.68 7.08
C VAL A 142 3.62 -41.06 8.47
N GLU A 143 3.07 -39.87 8.69
CA GLU A 143 3.14 -39.18 9.98
C GLU A 143 1.87 -38.39 10.29
N LEU A 144 1.62 -38.18 11.58
CA LEU A 144 0.70 -37.13 12.03
C LEU A 144 1.45 -35.81 12.00
N TRP A 145 0.97 -34.88 11.20
CA TRP A 145 1.56 -33.58 10.99
C TRP A 145 0.57 -32.48 11.36
N GLY A 146 1.06 -31.49 12.10
CA GLY A 146 0.37 -30.23 12.39
C GLY A 146 1.32 -29.06 12.18
N ILE A 147 0.77 -27.84 12.13
CA ILE A 147 1.59 -26.63 12.02
C ILE A 147 2.44 -26.48 13.30
N PRO A 148 3.78 -26.39 13.20
CA PRO A 148 4.63 -26.05 14.34
C PRO A 148 4.25 -24.68 14.93
N ASP A 149 4.28 -24.55 16.25
CA ASP A 149 3.89 -23.32 16.96
C ASP A 149 4.62 -22.07 16.43
N GLU A 150 5.91 -22.19 16.09
CA GLU A 150 6.69 -21.07 15.55
C GLU A 150 6.27 -20.61 14.14
N ASP A 151 5.53 -21.45 13.40
CA ASP A 151 5.07 -21.15 12.04
C ASP A 151 3.63 -20.62 12.02
N ILE A 152 2.83 -20.86 13.08
CA ILE A 152 1.43 -20.41 13.20
C ILE A 152 1.28 -18.91 12.89
N PRO A 153 2.12 -17.98 13.41
CA PRO A 153 1.98 -16.55 13.10
C PRO A 153 2.08 -16.23 11.60
N THR A 154 2.91 -16.98 10.87
CA THR A 154 3.05 -16.77 9.42
C THR A 154 1.89 -17.36 8.64
N PHE A 155 1.36 -18.53 9.05
CA PHE A 155 0.13 -19.09 8.48
C PHE A 155 -1.08 -18.19 8.71
N LYS A 156 -1.24 -17.67 9.94
CA LYS A 156 -2.29 -16.70 10.28
C LYS A 156 -2.19 -15.46 9.40
N ARG A 157 -1.00 -14.85 9.30
CA ARG A 157 -0.77 -13.71 8.41
C ARG A 157 -1.16 -13.99 6.96
N ASP A 158 -0.78 -15.15 6.42
CA ASP A 158 -1.08 -15.51 5.05
C ASP A 158 -2.59 -15.67 4.81
N TRP A 159 -3.28 -16.26 5.78
CA TRP A 159 -4.74 -16.35 5.78
C TRP A 159 -5.37 -14.95 5.81
N ASP A 160 -4.91 -14.07 6.72
CA ASP A 160 -5.41 -12.69 6.85
C ASP A 160 -5.21 -11.89 5.57
N ILE A 161 -4.06 -12.03 4.89
CA ILE A 161 -3.78 -11.36 3.61
C ILE A 161 -4.82 -11.76 2.55
N VAL A 162 -5.11 -13.06 2.44
CA VAL A 162 -6.07 -13.57 1.45
C VAL A 162 -7.49 -13.13 1.81
N VAL A 163 -7.91 -13.29 3.07
CA VAL A 163 -9.26 -12.92 3.52
C VAL A 163 -9.51 -11.43 3.43
N ARG A 164 -8.54 -10.60 3.82
CA ARG A 164 -8.62 -9.13 3.66
C ARG A 164 -8.82 -8.72 2.20
N LYS A 165 -8.11 -9.36 1.28
CA LYS A 165 -8.26 -9.06 -0.16
C LYS A 165 -9.64 -9.46 -0.68
N ILE A 166 -10.25 -10.52 -0.12
CA ILE A 166 -11.65 -10.91 -0.41
C ILE A 166 -12.63 -9.89 0.22
N ARG A 167 -12.44 -9.49 1.48
CA ARG A 167 -13.25 -8.44 2.17
C ARG A 167 -13.25 -7.10 1.42
N ARG A 168 -12.17 -6.80 0.68
CA ARG A 168 -12.06 -5.61 -0.19
C ARG A 168 -12.67 -5.80 -1.59
N GLY A 169 -13.39 -6.89 -1.86
CA GLY A 169 -13.99 -7.17 -3.17
C GLY A 169 -12.97 -7.53 -4.27
N ARG A 170 -11.74 -7.92 -3.89
CA ARG A 170 -10.60 -8.13 -4.81
C ARG A 170 -10.15 -9.60 -4.88
N ALA A 171 -11.04 -10.55 -4.63
CA ALA A 171 -10.74 -11.98 -4.76
C ALA A 171 -10.29 -12.37 -6.18
N HIS A 172 -10.75 -11.65 -7.21
CA HIS A 172 -10.33 -11.85 -8.60
C HIS A 172 -8.83 -11.55 -8.83
N GLU A 173 -8.21 -10.77 -7.94
CA GLU A 173 -6.78 -10.41 -8.00
C GLU A 173 -5.89 -11.28 -7.10
N LEU A 174 -6.46 -12.25 -6.37
CA LEU A 174 -5.67 -13.12 -5.50
C LEU A 174 -4.53 -13.79 -6.28
N SER A 175 -3.39 -13.95 -5.62
CA SER A 175 -2.21 -14.56 -6.24
C SER A 175 -1.50 -15.45 -5.22
N GLY A 176 -0.87 -16.53 -5.70
CA GLY A 176 0.02 -17.32 -4.85
C GLY A 176 1.24 -16.52 -4.36
N SER A 177 1.54 -15.40 -5.01
CA SER A 177 2.59 -14.46 -4.60
C SER A 177 2.23 -13.60 -3.38
N ASP A 178 0.95 -13.54 -3.00
CA ASP A 178 0.49 -12.64 -1.94
C ASP A 178 1.04 -13.06 -0.55
N THR A 179 1.38 -14.34 -0.40
CA THR A 179 1.64 -15.00 0.89
C THR A 179 3.01 -15.71 0.95
N LEU A 180 3.35 -16.37 2.05
CA LEU A 180 4.64 -17.03 2.31
C LEU A 180 4.57 -18.56 2.42
N TYR A 181 3.78 -19.12 3.34
CA TYR A 181 3.63 -20.56 3.61
C TYR A 181 2.32 -21.13 3.05
N LEU A 182 1.21 -20.38 3.19
CA LEU A 182 -0.14 -20.77 2.76
C LEU A 182 -0.56 -19.94 1.54
N GLU A 183 -1.09 -20.53 0.48
CA GLU A 183 -1.52 -19.80 -0.73
C GLU A 183 -2.98 -20.07 -1.12
N ALA A 184 -3.59 -19.09 -1.79
CA ALA A 184 -4.88 -19.23 -2.47
C ALA A 184 -4.67 -19.75 -3.91
N ALA A 185 -4.46 -21.05 -4.05
CA ALA A 185 -4.14 -21.72 -5.32
C ALA A 185 -5.36 -21.81 -6.25
N THR A 186 -5.18 -21.52 -7.54
CA THR A 186 -6.25 -21.68 -8.54
C THR A 186 -6.60 -23.16 -8.77
N LYS A 187 -7.90 -23.50 -8.75
CA LYS A 187 -8.42 -24.88 -8.98
C LYS A 187 -9.28 -25.00 -10.25
N ALA A 188 -9.36 -23.96 -11.07
CA ALA A 188 -10.19 -23.97 -12.27
C ALA A 188 -9.63 -24.94 -13.33
N ALA A 189 -10.44 -25.90 -13.78
CA ALA A 189 -10.08 -26.82 -14.88
C ALA A 189 -9.87 -26.09 -16.21
N ASN A 190 -10.49 -24.92 -16.38
CA ASN A 190 -10.32 -24.03 -17.52
C ASN A 190 -10.22 -22.57 -17.05
N ALA A 191 -9.63 -21.71 -17.89
CA ALA A 191 -9.48 -20.28 -17.57
C ALA A 191 -10.82 -19.51 -17.54
N ALA A 192 -11.94 -20.13 -17.90
CA ALA A 192 -13.27 -19.52 -17.99
C ALA A 192 -14.12 -19.69 -16.73
N LYS A 193 -13.91 -20.75 -15.93
CA LYS A 193 -14.70 -20.98 -14.71
C LYS A 193 -14.49 -19.82 -13.73
N ARG A 194 -15.60 -19.24 -13.29
CA ARG A 194 -15.66 -18.16 -12.31
C ARG A 194 -16.64 -18.51 -11.21
N THR A 195 -16.49 -17.86 -10.07
CA THR A 195 -17.37 -17.92 -8.91
C THR A 195 -17.63 -16.50 -8.42
N GLU A 196 -18.76 -16.30 -7.77
CA GLU A 196 -19.10 -15.05 -7.10
C GLU A 196 -18.14 -14.78 -5.94
N GLN A 197 -18.00 -13.51 -5.59
CA GLN A 197 -17.26 -13.03 -4.42
C GLN A 197 -18.10 -11.97 -3.72
N PRO A 198 -17.91 -11.76 -2.41
CA PRO A 198 -18.61 -10.69 -1.71
C PRO A 198 -18.03 -9.33 -2.08
N TYR A 199 -18.82 -8.27 -1.89
CA TYR A 199 -18.39 -6.86 -2.00
C TYR A 199 -17.89 -6.42 -3.39
N SER A 200 -18.11 -7.19 -4.45
CA SER A 200 -17.78 -6.82 -5.83
C SER A 200 -18.56 -7.64 -6.85
N ASP A 201 -19.04 -6.97 -7.90
CA ASP A 201 -19.72 -7.62 -9.03
C ASP A 201 -18.74 -8.34 -9.99
N VAL A 202 -17.41 -8.14 -9.80
CA VAL A 202 -16.39 -8.76 -10.67
C VAL A 202 -16.21 -10.23 -10.24
N PRO A 203 -16.49 -11.22 -11.10
CA PRO A 203 -16.42 -12.61 -10.69
C PRO A 203 -14.96 -13.10 -10.62
N ALA A 204 -14.65 -13.94 -9.62
CA ALA A 204 -13.30 -14.41 -9.31
C ALA A 204 -13.04 -15.85 -9.79
N LYS A 205 -11.76 -16.24 -9.94
CA LYS A 205 -11.41 -17.65 -10.21
C LYS A 205 -11.63 -18.48 -8.93
N PRO A 206 -12.16 -19.71 -9.00
CA PRO A 206 -12.24 -20.59 -7.83
C PRO A 206 -10.84 -20.97 -7.34
N ARG A 207 -10.62 -20.86 -6.02
CA ARG A 207 -9.35 -21.14 -5.36
C ARG A 207 -9.50 -22.12 -4.20
N ALA A 208 -8.39 -22.74 -3.85
CA ALA A 208 -8.24 -23.63 -2.71
C ALA A 208 -7.08 -23.15 -1.83
N TRP A 209 -7.23 -23.31 -0.53
CA TRP A 209 -6.14 -23.21 0.42
C TRP A 209 -5.13 -24.31 0.14
N ALA A 210 -3.85 -23.94 0.00
CA ALA A 210 -2.78 -24.90 -0.22
C ALA A 210 -1.49 -24.48 0.48
N ILE A 211 -0.75 -25.45 1.03
CA ILE A 211 0.59 -25.22 1.59
C ILE A 211 1.61 -25.25 0.46
N LYS A 212 2.51 -24.28 0.44
CA LYS A 212 3.50 -24.14 -0.63
C LYS A 212 4.47 -25.32 -0.68
N PRO A 213 4.94 -25.73 -1.89
CA PRO A 213 5.88 -26.84 -2.02
C PRO A 213 7.20 -26.63 -1.26
N SER A 214 7.65 -25.37 -1.12
CA SER A 214 8.86 -25.03 -0.35
C SER A 214 8.72 -25.41 1.11
N TYR A 215 7.58 -25.08 1.71
CA TYR A 215 7.26 -25.42 3.09
C TYR A 215 7.18 -26.93 3.28
N MET A 216 6.44 -27.63 2.40
CA MET A 216 6.32 -29.09 2.44
C MET A 216 7.66 -29.79 2.26
N THR A 217 8.56 -29.26 1.45
CA THR A 217 9.91 -29.81 1.27
C THR A 217 10.72 -29.74 2.58
N VAL A 218 10.53 -28.69 3.38
CA VAL A 218 11.22 -28.56 4.68
C VAL A 218 10.58 -29.47 5.71
N ALA A 219 9.24 -29.49 5.78
CA ALA A 219 8.48 -30.31 6.72
C ALA A 219 8.76 -31.81 6.54
N LEU A 220 8.75 -32.31 5.29
CA LEU A 220 8.90 -33.73 4.98
C LEU A 220 10.33 -34.26 5.08
N ASN A 221 11.34 -33.39 5.01
CA ASN A 221 12.74 -33.81 5.07
C ASN A 221 13.29 -33.79 6.50
N GLY A 222 12.46 -33.54 7.52
CA GLY A 222 12.85 -33.68 8.93
C GLY A 222 14.10 -32.88 9.31
N MET A 223 14.26 -31.67 8.74
CA MET A 223 15.44 -30.79 8.76
C MET A 223 16.31 -30.91 7.50
N LEU A 224 16.09 -29.99 6.56
CA LEU A 224 17.24 -29.37 5.90
C LEU A 224 18.22 -28.96 7.01
N GLU A 225 19.52 -29.25 6.88
CA GLU A 225 20.57 -28.59 7.67
C GLU A 225 20.45 -27.07 7.44
N ALA A 226 19.57 -26.44 8.21
CA ALA A 226 19.13 -25.07 8.09
C ALA A 226 18.83 -24.63 9.53
N GLN A 227 19.41 -23.50 9.90
CA GLN A 227 19.31 -22.94 11.22
C GLN A 227 18.09 -22.02 11.27
N ALA A 228 17.26 -22.20 12.29
CA ALA A 228 16.14 -21.31 12.55
C ALA A 228 16.62 -19.95 13.09
N ILE A 229 15.89 -18.89 12.77
CA ILE A 229 16.10 -17.58 13.38
C ILE A 229 15.69 -17.68 14.84
N ARG A 230 16.63 -17.36 15.75
CA ARG A 230 16.36 -17.45 17.18
C ARG A 230 15.24 -16.50 17.59
N ARG A 231 14.18 -17.06 18.19
CA ARG A 231 13.08 -16.32 18.82
C ARG A 231 13.35 -16.16 20.33
N ASP A 232 13.10 -14.96 20.84
CA ASP A 232 13.03 -14.62 22.26
C ASP A 232 11.56 -14.54 22.73
N SER A 233 11.33 -14.36 24.03
CA SER A 233 9.98 -14.30 24.61
C SER A 233 9.09 -13.20 24.00
N GLY A 234 9.70 -12.13 23.46
CA GLY A 234 8.99 -11.02 22.82
C GLY A 234 8.77 -11.21 21.31
N SER A 235 9.24 -12.30 20.71
CA SER A 235 9.18 -12.54 19.26
C SER A 235 8.51 -13.86 18.87
N SER A 236 7.96 -14.62 19.82
CA SER A 236 7.20 -15.85 19.58
C SER A 236 5.95 -15.60 18.71
N GLY A 237 5.22 -14.52 18.95
CA GLY A 237 4.01 -14.15 18.20
C GLY A 237 4.25 -13.46 16.85
N LEU A 238 5.50 -13.25 16.43
CA LEU A 238 5.81 -12.52 15.19
C LEU A 238 5.77 -13.42 13.96
N ASP A 239 5.14 -12.94 12.89
CA ASP A 239 5.31 -13.52 11.55
C ASP A 239 6.76 -13.34 11.04
N LEU A 240 7.12 -14.08 9.97
CA LEU A 240 8.48 -14.05 9.43
C LEU A 240 8.97 -12.64 9.04
N LEU A 241 8.12 -11.79 8.43
CA LEU A 241 8.52 -10.44 8.05
C LEU A 241 8.77 -9.58 9.28
N ALA A 242 7.86 -9.63 10.25
CA ALA A 242 7.98 -8.87 11.49
C ALA A 242 9.21 -9.31 12.30
N LEU A 243 9.47 -10.62 12.36
CA LEU A 243 10.67 -11.17 12.99
C LEU A 243 11.94 -10.64 12.33
N VAL A 244 12.05 -10.74 11.00
CA VAL A 244 13.22 -10.25 10.25
C VAL A 244 13.40 -8.75 10.45
N ARG A 245 12.34 -7.94 10.38
CA ARG A 245 12.42 -6.49 10.61
C ARG A 245 12.93 -6.16 12.00
N ARG A 246 12.39 -6.80 13.03
CA ARG A 246 12.82 -6.59 14.41
C ARG A 246 14.32 -6.86 14.61
N ARG A 247 14.87 -7.87 13.93
CA ARG A 247 16.32 -8.16 13.99
C ARG A 247 17.16 -7.05 13.36
N PHE A 248 16.65 -6.42 12.30
CA PHE A 248 17.36 -5.38 11.56
C PHE A 248 17.16 -3.97 12.11
N GLU A 249 16.13 -3.72 12.92
CA GLU A 249 15.79 -2.40 13.47
C GLU A 249 17.00 -1.67 14.09
N PRO A 250 17.85 -2.30 14.93
CA PRO A 250 19.00 -1.62 15.53
C PRO A 250 20.09 -1.19 14.53
N TYR A 251 20.00 -1.68 13.29
CA TYR A 251 21.01 -1.51 12.25
C TYR A 251 20.56 -0.54 11.15
N ILE A 252 19.30 -0.10 11.16
CA ILE A 252 18.78 0.87 10.20
C ILE A 252 19.57 2.19 10.33
N GLY A 253 19.91 2.79 9.18
CA GLY A 253 20.72 4.01 9.08
C GLY A 253 22.23 3.77 9.00
N LEU A 254 22.72 2.57 9.32
CA LEU A 254 24.16 2.27 9.24
C LEU A 254 24.60 2.00 7.79
N SER A 255 25.77 2.52 7.43
CA SER A 255 26.44 2.23 6.17
C SER A 255 26.99 0.80 6.13
N GLU A 256 27.32 0.30 4.94
CA GLU A 256 27.92 -1.03 4.80
C GLU A 256 29.20 -1.22 5.62
N ASN A 257 30.01 -0.17 5.78
CA ASN A 257 31.26 -0.24 6.53
C ASN A 257 31.01 -0.25 8.05
N GLU A 258 30.06 0.56 8.51
CA GLU A 258 29.64 0.57 9.92
C GLU A 258 29.02 -0.79 10.29
N LEU A 259 28.14 -1.33 9.45
CA LEU A 259 27.56 -2.66 9.64
C LEU A 259 28.63 -3.75 9.68
N ALA A 260 29.60 -3.68 8.78
CA ALA A 260 30.71 -4.64 8.79
C ALA A 260 31.46 -4.59 10.13
N SER A 261 31.81 -3.38 10.60
CA SER A 261 32.48 -3.20 11.88
C SER A 261 31.66 -3.74 13.05
N VAL A 262 30.36 -3.43 13.12
CA VAL A 262 29.47 -3.88 14.19
C VAL A 262 29.26 -5.39 14.17
N CYS A 263 29.23 -6.00 12.98
CA CYS A 263 29.10 -7.45 12.82
C CYS A 263 30.44 -8.20 12.90
N GLY A 264 31.56 -7.51 13.20
CA GLY A 264 32.88 -8.13 13.34
C GLY A 264 33.58 -8.47 12.02
N TYR A 265 33.12 -7.94 10.89
CA TYR A 265 33.76 -8.09 9.58
C TYR A 265 34.81 -7.00 9.34
N GLY A 266 36.07 -7.40 9.28
CA GLY A 266 37.20 -6.53 8.91
C GLY A 266 38.00 -7.08 7.73
N TRP A 267 38.64 -6.19 6.97
CA TRP A 267 39.57 -6.56 5.90
C TRP A 267 40.85 -5.74 6.03
N GLN A 268 41.78 -6.19 6.88
CA GLN A 268 43.09 -5.55 7.06
C GLN A 268 43.97 -5.80 5.82
N GLY A 269 44.04 -4.82 4.91
CA GLY A 269 44.88 -4.89 3.69
C GLY A 269 44.35 -5.80 2.57
N ASN A 270 43.30 -6.59 2.81
CA ASN A 270 42.62 -7.42 1.81
C ASN A 270 41.47 -6.67 1.11
N ARG A 271 41.04 -7.17 -0.06
CA ARG A 271 39.85 -6.64 -0.75
C ARG A 271 38.57 -6.96 0.03
N LYS A 272 37.67 -5.98 0.12
CA LYS A 272 36.31 -6.13 0.66
C LYS A 272 35.61 -7.36 0.07
N PRO A 273 35.02 -8.26 0.88
CA PRO A 273 34.30 -9.44 0.39
C PRO A 273 33.13 -9.06 -0.53
N LYS A 274 32.99 -9.76 -1.65
CA LYS A 274 31.93 -9.47 -2.63
C LYS A 274 30.52 -9.81 -2.10
N ASN A 275 30.43 -10.72 -1.14
CA ASN A 275 29.21 -11.19 -0.49
C ASN A 275 28.98 -10.59 0.90
N LEU A 276 29.69 -9.53 1.28
CA LEU A 276 29.65 -8.94 2.63
C LEU A 276 28.22 -8.67 3.13
N CYS A 277 27.35 -8.08 2.32
CA CYS A 277 25.97 -7.78 2.73
C CYS A 277 25.16 -9.06 3.03
N ALA A 278 25.46 -10.17 2.37
CA ALA A 278 24.83 -11.46 2.65
C ALA A 278 25.32 -12.04 3.98
N LEU A 279 26.62 -11.89 4.29
CA LEU A 279 27.19 -12.28 5.58
C LEU A 279 26.60 -11.46 6.73
N ILE A 280 26.54 -10.13 6.57
CA ILE A 280 25.87 -9.21 7.51
C ILE A 280 24.41 -9.63 7.74
N THR A 281 23.69 -9.96 6.67
CA THR A 281 22.29 -10.43 6.77
C THR A 281 22.18 -11.66 7.66
N LYS A 282 23.05 -12.67 7.46
CA LYS A 282 23.06 -13.88 8.30
C LYS A 282 23.43 -13.58 9.75
N HIS A 283 24.45 -12.74 9.97
CA HIS A 283 24.88 -12.29 11.29
C HIS A 283 23.74 -11.62 12.07
N ILE A 284 23.04 -10.66 11.47
CA ILE A 284 21.89 -9.96 12.08
C ILE A 284 20.77 -10.95 12.45
N LEU A 285 20.53 -11.93 11.58
CA LEU A 285 19.55 -12.99 11.82
C LEU A 285 20.01 -14.04 12.84
N GLY A 286 21.28 -14.00 13.28
CA GLY A 286 21.85 -14.97 14.21
C GLY A 286 22.03 -16.36 13.61
N VAL A 287 22.31 -16.43 12.31
CA VAL A 287 22.54 -17.67 11.55
C VAL A 287 24.00 -17.73 11.09
N ASP A 288 24.59 -18.92 11.17
CA ASP A 288 25.98 -19.16 10.79
C ASP A 288 26.21 -18.91 9.30
N GLU A 289 27.44 -18.51 8.94
CA GLU A 289 27.77 -18.04 7.59
C GLU A 289 27.55 -19.08 6.49
N ASP A 290 27.71 -20.36 6.82
CA ASP A 290 27.52 -21.49 5.89
C ASP A 290 26.12 -22.11 5.99
N SER A 291 25.36 -21.77 7.02
CA SER A 291 24.02 -22.31 7.27
C SER A 291 22.96 -21.69 6.36
N ARG A 292 21.96 -22.48 5.97
CA ARG A 292 20.73 -21.97 5.38
C ARG A 292 19.80 -21.47 6.49
N ILE A 293 18.89 -20.57 6.14
CA ILE A 293 17.91 -20.00 7.08
C ILE A 293 16.62 -20.80 6.94
N ALA A 294 16.19 -21.51 7.99
CA ALA A 294 15.08 -22.46 7.94
C ALA A 294 13.78 -21.79 7.44
N GLU A 295 13.46 -20.61 7.96
CA GLU A 295 12.25 -19.88 7.60
C GLU A 295 12.26 -19.38 6.16
N PHE A 296 13.44 -19.09 5.61
CA PHE A 296 13.58 -18.70 4.20
C PHE A 296 13.43 -19.90 3.28
N GLU A 297 13.93 -21.07 3.67
CA GLU A 297 13.68 -22.32 2.93
C GLU A 297 12.18 -22.66 2.95
N LYS A 298 11.52 -22.57 4.11
CA LYS A 298 10.05 -22.75 4.26
C LYS A 298 9.28 -21.80 3.34
N ALA A 299 9.62 -20.52 3.34
CA ALA A 299 8.94 -19.49 2.54
C ALA A 299 9.32 -19.51 1.05
N GLY A 300 10.35 -20.26 0.66
CA GLY A 300 10.96 -20.13 -0.66
C GLY A 300 11.44 -18.69 -0.90
N VAL A 301 12.11 -18.09 0.08
CA VAL A 301 12.65 -16.73 0.04
C VAL A 301 14.12 -16.75 -0.34
N LYS A 302 14.54 -15.83 -1.21
CA LYS A 302 15.96 -15.54 -1.47
C LYS A 302 16.31 -14.12 -1.08
N PRO A 303 17.25 -13.91 -0.14
CA PRO A 303 17.72 -12.56 0.18
C PRO A 303 18.52 -11.98 -0.99
N LYS A 304 18.31 -10.70 -1.26
CA LYS A 304 19.04 -9.95 -2.28
C LYS A 304 19.27 -8.52 -1.82
N THR A 305 20.53 -8.11 -1.80
CA THR A 305 20.90 -6.72 -1.50
C THR A 305 20.51 -5.82 -2.65
N MET A 306 19.94 -4.66 -2.34
CA MET A 306 19.59 -3.65 -3.31
C MET A 306 20.10 -2.28 -2.86
N ARG A 307 20.70 -1.53 -3.79
CA ARG A 307 21.14 -0.16 -3.56
C ARG A 307 20.27 0.79 -4.36
N ILE A 308 19.71 1.80 -3.72
CA ILE A 308 18.82 2.79 -4.32
C ILE A 308 19.47 4.17 -4.22
N LYS A 309 19.54 4.87 -5.34
CA LYS A 309 20.11 6.23 -5.41
C LYS A 309 19.16 7.27 -4.83
N CYS A 310 19.63 8.49 -4.59
CA CYS A 310 18.79 9.57 -4.06
C CYS A 310 17.56 9.90 -4.93
N ASN A 311 17.59 9.56 -6.22
CA ASN A 311 16.46 9.73 -7.13
C ASN A 311 15.45 8.56 -7.12
N GLY A 312 15.54 7.64 -6.15
CA GLY A 312 14.65 6.48 -6.02
C GLY A 312 14.97 5.31 -6.96
N MET A 313 15.91 5.47 -7.90
CA MET A 313 16.24 4.40 -8.83
C MET A 313 17.24 3.40 -8.23
N PRO A 314 17.02 2.09 -8.40
CA PRO A 314 18.04 1.09 -8.15
C PRO A 314 19.33 1.39 -8.90
N LYS A 315 20.47 1.25 -8.22
CA LYS A 315 21.81 1.45 -8.77
C LYS A 315 22.09 0.50 -9.94
N GLU A 316 21.52 -0.70 -9.89
CA GLU A 316 21.70 -1.75 -10.87
C GLU A 316 20.39 -2.51 -11.14
N SER A 317 20.25 -3.00 -12.37
CA SER A 317 19.22 -3.98 -12.73
C SER A 317 19.53 -5.34 -12.10
N ILE A 318 18.51 -6.18 -11.92
CA ILE A 318 18.66 -7.47 -11.24
C ILE A 318 18.90 -8.56 -12.28
N SER A 319 20.09 -9.18 -12.32
CA SER A 319 20.33 -10.34 -13.17
C SER A 319 19.78 -11.63 -12.60
N PHE A 320 19.47 -12.52 -13.54
CA PHE A 320 19.33 -13.96 -13.33
C PHE A 320 20.56 -14.72 -13.88
N PRO A 321 20.71 -16.01 -13.54
CA PRO A 321 21.71 -16.88 -14.15
C PRO A 321 21.68 -16.87 -15.69
N THR A 322 22.83 -17.14 -16.30
CA THR A 322 22.95 -17.26 -17.77
C THR A 322 22.13 -18.42 -18.29
N PHE A 323 21.46 -18.23 -19.42
CA PHE A 323 20.76 -19.31 -20.12
C PHE A 323 21.67 -19.95 -21.18
N ASP A 324 21.40 -21.21 -21.48
CA ASP A 324 21.95 -21.89 -22.65
C ASP A 324 21.10 -21.59 -23.90
N TYR A 325 21.74 -21.30 -25.03
CA TYR A 325 21.04 -20.90 -26.25
C TYR A 325 20.27 -22.06 -26.90
N CYS A 326 20.80 -23.28 -26.83
CA CYS A 326 20.14 -24.47 -27.35
C CYS A 326 18.92 -24.82 -26.51
N ASP A 327 19.03 -24.77 -25.19
CA ASP A 327 17.90 -24.96 -24.28
C ASP A 327 16.84 -23.87 -24.48
N LEU A 328 17.25 -22.60 -24.58
CA LEU A 328 16.34 -21.48 -24.83
C LEU A 328 15.59 -21.66 -26.15
N ALA A 329 16.21 -22.23 -27.18
CA ALA A 329 15.57 -22.44 -28.47
C ALA A 329 14.43 -23.47 -28.43
N ILE A 330 14.37 -24.37 -27.45
CA ILE A 330 13.36 -25.43 -27.39
C ILE A 330 12.46 -25.36 -26.14
N CYS A 331 12.91 -24.72 -25.06
CA CYS A 331 12.19 -24.68 -23.80
C CYS A 331 11.02 -23.68 -23.84
N GLU A 332 9.83 -24.12 -23.42
CA GLU A 332 8.70 -23.21 -23.25
C GLU A 332 8.84 -22.36 -22.00
N PHE A 333 8.31 -21.12 -22.05
CA PHE A 333 8.39 -20.18 -20.93
C PHE A 333 7.93 -20.78 -19.59
N ASN A 334 6.77 -21.46 -19.56
CA ASN A 334 6.21 -22.01 -18.33
C ASN A 334 7.09 -23.08 -17.67
N SER A 335 7.94 -23.75 -18.45
CA SER A 335 8.86 -24.79 -17.99
C SER A 335 10.28 -24.24 -17.74
N SER A 336 10.54 -23.01 -18.18
CA SER A 336 11.87 -22.39 -18.15
C SER A 336 12.35 -22.05 -16.73
N ASP A 337 13.67 -22.02 -16.54
CA ASP A 337 14.30 -21.52 -15.31
C ASP A 337 13.96 -20.05 -15.06
N PHE A 338 13.84 -19.26 -16.13
CA PHE A 338 13.48 -17.85 -16.04
C PHE A 338 12.13 -17.66 -15.36
N ARG A 339 11.11 -18.42 -15.77
CA ARG A 339 9.79 -18.42 -15.10
C ARG A 339 9.88 -18.78 -13.63
N ARG A 340 10.75 -19.74 -13.26
CA ARG A 340 10.97 -20.12 -11.86
C ARG A 340 11.64 -18.99 -11.07
N TYR A 341 12.60 -18.28 -11.66
CA TYR A 341 13.20 -17.11 -11.01
C TYR A 341 12.19 -15.99 -10.77
N LEU A 342 11.28 -15.73 -11.72
CA LEU A 342 10.21 -14.74 -11.54
C LEU A 342 9.17 -15.17 -10.48
N ALA A 343 8.98 -16.49 -10.31
CA ALA A 343 8.11 -17.05 -9.27
C ALA A 343 8.73 -17.04 -7.86
N GLN A 344 10.03 -16.76 -7.75
CA GLN A 344 10.74 -16.79 -6.48
C GLN A 344 10.35 -15.58 -5.63
N LYS A 345 10.09 -15.81 -4.34
CA LYS A 345 10.00 -14.72 -3.36
C LYS A 345 11.40 -14.21 -3.03
N TYR A 346 11.60 -12.91 -3.09
CA TYR A 346 12.83 -12.24 -2.71
C TYR A 346 12.64 -11.46 -1.42
N LEU A 347 13.65 -11.47 -0.56
CA LEU A 347 13.80 -10.47 0.50
C LEU A 347 14.79 -9.42 0.00
N PHE A 348 14.30 -8.24 -0.34
CA PHE A 348 15.16 -7.11 -0.66
C PHE A 348 15.65 -6.46 0.63
N VAL A 349 16.97 -6.51 0.84
CA VAL A 349 17.68 -5.75 1.88
C VAL A 349 18.14 -4.46 1.23
N VAL A 350 17.43 -3.38 1.50
CA VAL A 350 17.55 -2.13 0.74
C VAL A 350 18.47 -1.15 1.46
N TYR A 351 19.44 -0.64 0.71
CA TYR A 351 20.33 0.43 1.13
C TYR A 351 20.07 1.67 0.28
N ARG A 352 19.84 2.82 0.91
CA ARG A 352 19.59 4.10 0.22
C ARG A 352 20.83 4.98 0.26
N GLU A 353 21.08 5.65 -0.85
CA GLU A 353 22.17 6.62 -0.97
C GLU A 353 21.89 7.83 -0.07
N ASP A 354 22.86 8.18 0.75
CA ASP A 354 22.82 9.32 1.64
C ASP A 354 22.78 10.62 0.81
N ALA A 355 21.79 11.48 1.11
CA ALA A 355 21.62 12.74 0.40
C ALA A 355 22.71 13.76 0.77
N ALA A 356 23.25 13.69 1.99
CA ALA A 356 24.33 14.54 2.48
C ALA A 356 25.71 14.02 2.04
N ASP A 357 25.87 12.70 1.91
CA ASP A 357 27.12 12.04 1.51
C ASP A 357 26.94 11.13 0.29
N LYS A 358 26.96 11.73 -0.91
CA LYS A 358 26.76 11.02 -2.18
C LYS A 358 27.77 9.89 -2.36
N GLY A 359 27.27 8.70 -2.68
CA GLY A 359 28.08 7.49 -2.84
C GLY A 359 28.10 6.58 -1.60
N THR A 360 27.70 7.09 -0.43
CA THR A 360 27.50 6.30 0.78
C THR A 360 26.08 5.73 0.80
N PHE A 361 25.96 4.43 1.04
CA PHE A 361 24.67 3.72 1.07
C PHE A 361 24.41 3.19 2.47
N ARG A 362 23.26 3.57 3.03
CA ARG A 362 22.82 3.23 4.39
C ARG A 362 21.66 2.26 4.35
N LEU A 363 21.69 1.25 5.21
CA LEU A 363 20.60 0.28 5.36
C LEU A 363 19.32 1.05 5.71
N ALA A 364 18.26 0.84 4.92
CA ALA A 364 17.05 1.65 5.03
C ALA A 364 15.83 0.80 5.39
N GLU A 365 15.66 -0.36 4.76
CA GLU A 365 14.42 -1.14 4.88
C GLU A 365 14.55 -2.57 4.34
N LEU A 366 13.51 -3.36 4.63
CA LEU A 366 13.34 -4.74 4.20
C LEU A 366 11.98 -4.93 3.53
N LEU A 367 11.99 -5.57 2.36
CA LEU A 367 10.80 -5.76 1.55
C LEU A 367 10.75 -7.19 1.01
N PHE A 368 9.66 -7.91 1.28
CA PHE A 368 9.36 -9.12 0.51
C PHE A 368 8.76 -8.74 -0.83
N TRP A 369 9.29 -9.31 -1.91
CA TRP A 369 8.82 -9.05 -3.26
C TRP A 369 8.84 -10.32 -4.11
N GLN A 370 7.83 -10.47 -4.96
CA GLN A 370 7.79 -11.45 -6.05
C GLN A 370 7.13 -10.76 -7.23
N MET A 371 7.53 -11.10 -8.45
CA MET A 371 6.88 -10.57 -9.65
C MET A 371 5.38 -10.90 -9.61
N PRO A 372 4.49 -9.89 -9.72
CA PRO A 372 3.06 -10.11 -9.82
C PRO A 372 2.69 -11.01 -10.99
N ASP A 373 1.67 -11.84 -10.81
CA ASP A 373 1.21 -12.76 -11.86
C ASP A 373 0.83 -12.04 -13.17
N MET A 374 0.30 -10.80 -13.06
CA MET A 374 -0.04 -9.96 -14.21
C MET A 374 1.18 -9.55 -15.04
N ASP A 375 2.33 -9.35 -14.40
CA ASP A 375 3.57 -8.95 -15.05
C ASP A 375 4.30 -10.12 -15.71
N LEU A 376 3.96 -11.37 -15.34
CA LEU A 376 4.52 -12.56 -15.98
C LEU A 376 4.21 -12.62 -17.47
N LEU A 377 3.08 -12.04 -17.93
CA LEU A 377 2.76 -11.96 -19.35
C LEU A 377 3.75 -11.08 -20.11
N GLU A 378 4.16 -9.97 -19.51
CA GLU A 378 5.15 -9.08 -20.10
C GLU A 378 6.54 -9.70 -20.05
N ALA A 379 6.90 -10.39 -18.97
CA ALA A 379 8.15 -11.13 -18.90
C ALA A 379 8.20 -12.30 -19.91
N ARG A 380 7.05 -12.96 -20.15
CA ARG A 380 6.89 -14.00 -21.18
C ARG A 380 7.18 -13.44 -22.57
N ARG A 381 6.68 -12.26 -22.91
CA ARG A 381 6.99 -11.59 -24.20
C ARG A 381 8.48 -11.36 -24.37
N CYS A 382 9.19 -10.91 -23.33
CA CYS A 382 10.64 -10.75 -23.37
C CYS A 382 11.36 -12.09 -23.64
N TYR A 383 10.91 -13.17 -22.99
CA TYR A 383 11.49 -14.51 -23.16
C TYR A 383 11.26 -15.05 -24.57
N GLU A 384 10.01 -15.01 -25.05
CA GLU A 384 9.61 -15.49 -26.37
C GLU A 384 10.28 -14.69 -27.49
N GLU A 385 10.46 -13.38 -27.31
CA GLU A 385 11.18 -12.56 -28.27
C GLU A 385 12.67 -12.92 -28.34
N MET A 386 13.34 -13.13 -27.20
CA MET A 386 14.72 -13.61 -27.21
C MET A 386 14.83 -15.00 -27.84
N GLN A 387 13.92 -15.91 -27.49
CA GLN A 387 13.83 -17.24 -28.09
C GLN A 387 13.67 -17.17 -29.61
N ARG A 388 12.79 -16.29 -30.12
CA ARG A 388 12.59 -16.06 -31.55
C ARG A 388 13.87 -15.61 -32.24
N ARG A 389 14.61 -14.67 -31.64
CA ARG A 389 15.90 -14.19 -32.19
C ARG A 389 16.94 -15.30 -32.25
N VAL A 390 17.07 -16.10 -31.20
CA VAL A 390 17.97 -17.27 -31.18
C VAL A 390 17.58 -18.28 -32.27
N ARG A 391 16.28 -18.62 -32.37
CA ARG A 391 15.73 -19.50 -33.42
C ARG A 391 15.85 -18.96 -34.85
N SER A 392 16.18 -17.69 -35.01
CA SER A 392 16.35 -17.06 -36.33
C SER A 392 17.82 -16.79 -36.66
N GLY A 393 18.76 -17.33 -35.87
CA GLY A 393 20.21 -17.13 -36.06
C GLY A 393 20.76 -15.80 -35.53
N HIS A 394 19.95 -15.01 -34.80
CA HIS A 394 20.29 -13.68 -34.31
C HIS A 394 20.50 -13.66 -32.80
N ALA A 395 21.25 -14.66 -32.28
CA ALA A 395 21.53 -14.76 -30.85
C ALA A 395 22.30 -13.54 -30.30
N ASP A 396 22.99 -12.79 -31.15
CA ASP A 396 23.72 -11.54 -30.88
C ASP A 396 22.77 -10.38 -30.50
N GLN A 397 21.54 -10.37 -31.02
CA GLN A 397 20.56 -9.30 -30.84
C GLN A 397 19.75 -9.44 -29.55
N SER A 398 20.22 -8.84 -28.47
CA SER A 398 19.52 -8.91 -27.18
C SER A 398 18.24 -8.06 -27.15
N VAL A 399 17.19 -8.51 -26.47
CA VAL A 399 16.00 -7.71 -26.17
C VAL A 399 16.41 -6.56 -25.23
N LYS A 400 16.18 -5.32 -25.65
CA LYS A 400 16.58 -4.11 -24.91
C LYS A 400 15.55 -3.74 -23.83
N SER A 401 16.00 -3.01 -22.82
CA SER A 401 15.13 -2.48 -21.75
C SER A 401 14.09 -1.46 -22.24
N THR A 402 14.24 -0.94 -23.46
CA THR A 402 13.25 -0.08 -24.13
C THR A 402 12.18 -0.88 -24.88
N GLU A 403 12.42 -2.17 -25.14
CA GLU A 403 11.51 -3.03 -25.90
C GLU A 403 10.52 -3.79 -25.00
N ASN A 404 10.79 -3.85 -23.69
CA ASN A 404 9.95 -4.55 -22.73
C ASN A 404 9.98 -3.85 -21.37
N ARG A 405 8.81 -3.70 -20.75
CA ARG A 405 8.66 -2.88 -19.53
C ARG A 405 9.39 -3.45 -18.32
N CYS A 406 9.30 -4.76 -18.09
CA CYS A 406 9.80 -5.38 -16.86
C CYS A 406 11.17 -6.04 -17.00
N CYS A 407 11.52 -6.55 -18.18
CA CYS A 407 12.68 -7.40 -18.39
C CYS A 407 13.53 -6.98 -19.60
N HIS A 408 14.79 -7.38 -19.63
CA HIS A 408 15.64 -7.31 -20.82
C HIS A 408 16.70 -8.41 -20.83
N VAL A 409 17.43 -8.56 -21.94
CA VAL A 409 18.56 -9.48 -22.07
C VAL A 409 19.85 -8.69 -22.24
N ARG A 410 20.92 -9.10 -21.55
CA ARG A 410 22.23 -8.45 -21.65
C ARG A 410 23.38 -9.46 -21.46
N PRO A 411 24.57 -9.19 -22.03
CA PRO A 411 25.76 -10.00 -21.78
C PRO A 411 26.09 -10.11 -20.28
N HIS A 412 26.49 -11.31 -19.87
CA HIS A 412 26.93 -11.64 -18.51
C HIS A 412 28.17 -12.55 -18.49
N GLY A 413 28.84 -12.70 -19.64
CA GLY A 413 30.15 -13.34 -19.72
C GLY A 413 31.27 -12.45 -19.17
N ARG A 414 32.37 -13.06 -18.69
CA ARG A 414 33.54 -12.33 -18.17
C ARG A 414 34.17 -11.41 -19.23
N ASN A 415 34.14 -11.84 -20.49
CA ASN A 415 34.61 -11.13 -21.68
C ASN A 415 33.91 -11.73 -22.92
N LYS A 416 34.23 -11.22 -24.12
CA LYS A 416 33.65 -11.71 -25.38
C LYS A 416 33.96 -13.19 -25.70
N ALA A 417 35.04 -13.73 -25.13
CA ALA A 417 35.41 -15.14 -25.31
C ALA A 417 34.64 -16.09 -24.38
N ASP A 418 33.99 -15.56 -23.33
CA ASP A 418 33.12 -16.33 -22.44
C ASP A 418 31.75 -16.53 -23.12
N ALA A 419 31.73 -17.45 -24.08
CA ALA A 419 30.65 -17.71 -25.01
C ALA A 419 30.03 -19.10 -24.84
N LEU A 420 28.82 -19.28 -25.35
CA LEU A 420 28.11 -20.56 -25.43
C LEU A 420 27.76 -20.86 -26.89
N PRO A 421 27.68 -22.14 -27.29
CA PRO A 421 27.24 -22.52 -28.62
C PRO A 421 25.78 -22.11 -28.85
N THR A 422 25.45 -21.73 -30.08
CA THR A 422 24.09 -21.48 -30.54
C THR A 422 23.53 -22.72 -31.27
N PRO A 423 22.21 -22.80 -31.51
CA PRO A 423 21.61 -23.89 -32.28
C PRO A 423 22.18 -24.08 -33.71
N TYR A 424 22.92 -23.09 -34.23
CA TYR A 424 23.50 -23.10 -35.57
C TYR A 424 25.00 -23.43 -35.58
N GLY A 425 25.58 -23.82 -34.44
CA GLY A 425 27.01 -24.15 -34.32
C GLY A 425 27.94 -22.93 -34.24
N SER A 426 27.41 -21.70 -34.31
CA SER A 426 28.17 -20.49 -33.98
C SER A 426 28.29 -20.30 -32.46
N PHE A 427 29.16 -19.40 -32.00
CA PHE A 427 29.33 -19.07 -30.58
C PHE A 427 28.89 -17.63 -30.32
N GLU A 428 28.21 -17.41 -29.20
CA GLU A 428 27.82 -16.07 -28.75
C GLU A 428 28.14 -15.89 -27.26
N THR A 429 28.53 -14.68 -26.87
CA THR A 429 28.81 -14.27 -25.49
C THR A 429 27.68 -14.73 -24.57
N LYS A 430 28.01 -15.25 -23.38
CA LYS A 430 26.99 -15.60 -22.38
C LYS A 430 26.07 -14.43 -22.08
N LYS A 431 24.76 -14.68 -22.09
CA LYS A 431 23.71 -13.70 -21.78
C LYS A 431 22.82 -14.21 -20.66
N CYS A 432 22.18 -13.28 -19.99
CA CYS A 432 21.11 -13.59 -19.04
C CYS A 432 19.97 -12.59 -19.15
N PHE A 433 18.84 -12.97 -18.58
CA PHE A 433 17.71 -12.07 -18.37
C PHE A 433 17.97 -11.17 -17.16
N TRP A 434 17.40 -9.96 -17.21
CA TRP A 434 17.50 -8.95 -16.17
C TRP A 434 16.11 -8.36 -15.89
N LEU A 435 15.80 -8.05 -14.63
CA LEU A 435 14.70 -7.14 -14.30
C LEU A 435 15.18 -5.69 -14.44
N ASN A 436 14.38 -4.88 -15.13
CA ASN A 436 14.67 -3.47 -15.35
C ASN A 436 14.68 -2.71 -14.01
N ALA A 437 15.70 -1.87 -13.79
CA ALA A 437 15.79 -1.05 -12.60
C ALA A 437 14.56 -0.13 -12.39
N ARG A 438 13.99 0.41 -13.47
CA ARG A 438 12.78 1.25 -13.42
C ARG A 438 11.55 0.46 -12.93
N TYR A 439 11.40 -0.77 -13.40
CA TYR A 439 10.32 -1.64 -12.96
C TYR A 439 10.47 -2.03 -11.48
N ILE A 440 11.70 -2.31 -11.03
CA ILE A 440 11.95 -2.59 -9.62
C ILE A 440 11.68 -1.37 -8.73
N ALA A 441 12.01 -0.15 -9.17
CA ALA A 441 11.66 1.07 -8.44
C ALA A 441 10.14 1.16 -8.21
N SER A 442 9.34 1.05 -9.29
CA SER A 442 7.88 1.12 -9.16
C SER A 442 7.30 0.04 -8.26
N GLU A 443 7.86 -1.17 -8.32
CA GLU A 443 7.43 -2.29 -7.49
C GLU A 443 7.77 -2.11 -6.01
N ILE A 444 8.92 -1.51 -5.69
CA ILE A 444 9.28 -1.17 -4.31
C ILE A 444 8.30 -0.14 -3.75
N ASP A 445 7.97 0.90 -4.52
CA ASP A 445 7.04 1.93 -4.10
C ASP A 445 5.60 1.38 -3.98
N ARG A 446 5.20 0.42 -4.83
CA ARG A 446 3.96 -0.35 -4.67
C ARG A 446 3.93 -1.12 -3.36
N VAL A 447 4.92 -1.99 -3.11
CA VAL A 447 4.97 -2.81 -1.90
C VAL A 447 5.00 -1.95 -0.62
N ARG A 448 5.68 -0.80 -0.65
CA ARG A 448 5.71 0.15 0.48
C ARG A 448 4.34 0.71 0.82
N ARG A 449 3.53 1.04 -0.19
CA ARG A 449 2.16 1.51 0.02
C ARG A 449 1.27 0.41 0.57
N ASP A 450 1.39 -0.80 0.02
CA ASP A 450 0.64 -1.97 0.50
C ASP A 450 0.94 -2.28 1.97
N LEU A 451 2.20 -2.10 2.40
CA LEU A 451 2.64 -2.30 3.79
C LEU A 451 2.17 -1.22 4.77
N ARG A 452 1.76 -0.04 4.27
CA ARG A 452 1.39 1.12 5.09
C ARG A 452 -0.09 1.47 5.04
N ALA A 453 -0.87 0.80 4.20
CA ALA A 453 -2.31 0.78 4.36
C ALA A 453 -2.60 0.24 5.78
N PRO A 454 -3.29 1.00 6.65
CA PRO A 454 -3.59 0.53 7.99
C PRO A 454 -4.29 -0.83 7.90
N THR A 455 -3.79 -1.81 8.67
CA THR A 455 -4.41 -3.13 8.77
C THR A 455 -5.73 -3.00 9.49
N ASP A 456 -6.68 -3.89 9.21
CA ASP A 456 -7.97 -3.91 9.93
C ASP A 456 -7.74 -4.02 11.45
N GLU A 457 -6.69 -4.73 11.88
CA GLU A 457 -6.25 -4.81 13.28
C GLU A 457 -5.75 -3.47 13.84
N ALA A 458 -5.00 -2.67 13.06
CA ALA A 458 -4.58 -1.33 13.49
C ALA A 458 -5.76 -0.33 13.52
N LEU A 459 -6.77 -0.56 12.67
CA LEU A 459 -8.04 0.16 12.70
C LEU A 459 -8.87 -0.25 13.94
N GLU A 460 -8.91 -1.53 14.28
CA GLU A 460 -9.58 -2.09 15.47
C GLU A 460 -8.88 -1.69 16.78
N GLU A 461 -7.56 -1.70 16.83
CA GLU A 461 -6.76 -1.24 17.97
C GLU A 461 -7.02 0.26 18.24
N ARG A 462 -7.11 1.08 17.19
CA ARG A 462 -7.50 2.49 17.28
C ARG A 462 -8.93 2.66 17.80
N LEU A 463 -9.89 1.82 17.39
CA LEU A 463 -11.25 1.81 17.95
C LEU A 463 -11.22 1.48 19.45
N GLY A 464 -10.40 0.52 19.86
CA GLY A 464 -10.21 0.14 21.26
C GLY A 464 -9.65 1.29 22.12
N HIS A 465 -8.61 1.98 21.63
CA HIS A 465 -7.97 3.09 22.36
C HIS A 465 -8.84 4.35 22.46
N SER A 466 -9.72 4.59 21.47
CA SER A 466 -10.63 5.75 21.48
C SER A 466 -11.86 5.56 22.36
N GLY A 467 -12.08 4.37 22.94
CA GLY A 467 -13.21 4.07 23.80
C GLY A 467 -14.58 4.17 23.11
N MET A 468 -14.60 4.13 21.76
CA MET A 468 -15.80 4.30 20.95
C MET A 468 -16.33 2.98 20.39
N THR A 469 -17.66 2.84 20.29
CA THR A 469 -18.33 1.70 19.65
C THR A 469 -18.89 2.11 18.28
N GLY A 470 -18.38 1.56 17.16
CA GLY A 470 -18.86 1.85 15.81
C GLY A 470 -17.91 1.43 14.68
N ASN A 471 -18.30 1.68 13.42
CA ASN A 471 -17.43 1.48 12.25
C ASN A 471 -16.44 2.64 12.10
N VAL A 472 -15.18 2.34 11.74
CA VAL A 472 -14.16 3.34 11.41
C VAL A 472 -14.54 4.13 10.16
N ILE A 473 -14.34 5.45 10.19
CA ILE A 473 -14.39 6.31 9.01
C ILE A 473 -12.97 6.43 8.44
N ARG A 474 -12.72 5.80 7.30
CA ARG A 474 -11.42 5.84 6.61
C ARG A 474 -11.28 7.14 5.84
N VAL A 475 -10.21 7.89 6.12
CA VAL A 475 -9.99 9.23 5.60
C VAL A 475 -8.89 9.24 4.55
N ALA A 476 -9.15 9.88 3.41
CA ALA A 476 -8.12 10.38 2.50
C ALA A 476 -7.89 11.87 2.72
N GLU A 477 -6.65 12.27 2.98
CA GLU A 477 -6.26 13.68 3.15
C GLU A 477 -5.53 14.19 1.89
N LEU A 478 -6.21 15.04 1.13
CA LEU A 478 -5.67 15.68 -0.08
C LEU A 478 -5.06 17.04 0.26
N PHE A 479 -3.88 17.31 -0.28
CA PHE A 479 -3.14 18.55 0.01
C PHE A 479 -2.93 18.72 1.53
N ALA A 480 -2.42 17.66 2.14
CA ALA A 480 -2.41 17.48 3.59
C ALA A 480 -1.64 18.55 4.37
N GLY A 481 -0.75 19.30 3.70
CA GLY A 481 0.16 20.22 4.35
C GLY A 481 0.99 19.49 5.40
N VAL A 482 0.87 19.92 6.66
CA VAL A 482 1.53 19.29 7.82
C VAL A 482 0.58 18.43 8.67
N GLY A 483 -0.60 18.10 8.13
CA GLY A 483 -1.58 17.19 8.75
C GLY A 483 -2.56 17.84 9.71
N GLY A 484 -3.01 19.06 9.41
CA GLY A 484 -3.98 19.77 10.26
C GLY A 484 -5.33 19.06 10.35
N PHE A 485 -5.84 18.50 9.24
CA PHE A 485 -7.09 17.73 9.28
C PHE A 485 -6.90 16.43 10.04
N ARG A 486 -5.80 15.72 9.78
CA ARG A 486 -5.49 14.48 10.50
C ARG A 486 -5.46 14.67 12.01
N LEU A 487 -4.78 15.71 12.51
CA LEU A 487 -4.78 16.02 13.94
C LEU A 487 -6.19 16.34 14.43
N GLY A 488 -6.92 17.21 13.72
CA GLY A 488 -8.29 17.57 14.13
C GLY A 488 -9.26 16.38 14.17
N LEU A 489 -9.03 15.33 13.39
CA LEU A 489 -9.87 14.14 13.33
C LEU A 489 -9.41 13.04 14.31
N GLU A 490 -8.11 12.71 14.31
CA GLU A 490 -7.51 11.62 15.09
C GLU A 490 -7.07 12.03 16.50
N GLY A 491 -7.04 13.33 16.80
CA GLY A 491 -6.48 13.86 18.03
C GLY A 491 -4.96 13.97 18.00
N TYR A 492 -4.41 14.41 19.12
CA TYR A 492 -2.98 14.55 19.38
C TYR A 492 -2.69 14.36 20.86
N SER A 493 -1.65 13.59 21.18
CA SER A 493 -1.17 13.40 22.54
C SER A 493 0.35 13.30 22.53
N ASN A 494 1.02 13.98 23.44
CA ASN A 494 2.46 13.90 23.63
C ASN A 494 2.76 14.00 25.13
N GLU A 495 3.42 12.99 25.71
CA GLU A 495 3.75 12.94 27.14
C GLU A 495 4.67 14.08 27.58
N ASP A 496 5.55 14.54 26.68
CA ASP A 496 6.45 15.68 26.94
C ASP A 496 5.73 17.03 26.83
N HIS A 497 4.57 17.06 26.16
CA HIS A 497 3.78 18.27 25.91
C HIS A 497 2.27 18.03 26.15
N PRO A 498 1.87 17.73 27.40
CA PRO A 498 0.47 17.46 27.74
C PRO A 498 -0.45 18.66 27.47
N GLU A 499 0.09 19.88 27.44
CA GLU A 499 -0.65 21.11 27.12
C GLU A 499 -1.21 21.15 25.69
N PHE A 500 -0.71 20.31 24.79
CA PHE A 500 -1.20 20.19 23.43
C PHE A 500 -2.18 19.03 23.24
N GLU A 501 -2.53 18.31 24.30
CA GLU A 501 -3.48 17.21 24.23
C GLU A 501 -4.80 17.64 23.56
N MET A 502 -5.20 16.88 22.55
CA MET A 502 -6.41 17.09 21.79
C MET A 502 -7.09 15.74 21.58
N PRO A 503 -8.30 15.52 22.12
CA PRO A 503 -9.01 14.26 21.92
C PRO A 503 -9.37 14.07 20.44
N ALA A 504 -9.49 12.81 20.01
CA ALA A 504 -10.00 12.49 18.69
C ALA A 504 -11.44 13.02 18.53
N ALA A 505 -11.77 13.56 17.35
CA ALA A 505 -13.12 14.05 17.06
C ALA A 505 -14.14 12.92 16.84
N GLY A 506 -13.66 11.70 16.65
CA GLY A 506 -14.50 10.53 16.37
C GLY A 506 -13.67 9.34 15.90
N PRO A 507 -14.32 8.30 15.35
CA PRO A 507 -13.65 7.08 14.89
C PRO A 507 -13.01 7.27 13.51
N PHE A 508 -12.25 8.37 13.32
CA PHE A 508 -11.59 8.68 12.06
C PHE A 508 -10.20 8.06 12.01
N VAL A 509 -9.83 7.48 10.87
CA VAL A 509 -8.45 7.04 10.62
C VAL A 509 -8.02 7.43 9.22
N THR A 510 -6.93 8.19 9.13
CA THR A 510 -6.27 8.54 7.87
C THR A 510 -5.57 7.32 7.31
N VAL A 511 -6.13 6.77 6.23
CA VAL A 511 -5.60 5.58 5.54
C VAL A 511 -4.77 5.95 4.31
N TRP A 512 -4.87 7.20 3.86
CA TRP A 512 -4.15 7.71 2.71
C TRP A 512 -4.02 9.23 2.79
N ALA A 513 -2.85 9.77 2.43
CA ALA A 513 -2.64 11.20 2.35
C ALA A 513 -1.78 11.55 1.13
N ASN A 514 -1.99 12.73 0.56
CA ASN A 514 -1.19 13.29 -0.51
C ASN A 514 -0.78 14.74 -0.19
N GLN A 515 0.49 15.06 -0.40
CA GLN A 515 1.03 16.40 -0.24
C GLN A 515 2.18 16.63 -1.19
N TRP A 516 2.08 17.67 -2.02
CA TRP A 516 3.11 18.04 -2.98
C TRP A 516 3.24 19.57 -3.09
N GLU A 517 4.44 20.09 -2.87
CA GLU A 517 4.73 21.51 -3.04
C GLU A 517 5.17 21.83 -4.48
N PRO A 518 4.44 22.72 -5.19
CA PRO A 518 4.82 23.16 -6.53
C PRO A 518 6.19 23.85 -6.53
N GLN A 519 6.95 23.68 -7.62
CA GLN A 519 8.39 23.97 -7.84
C GLN A 519 9.34 22.76 -7.66
N GLY A 520 8.84 21.60 -7.19
CA GLY A 520 9.24 20.26 -7.65
C GLY A 520 10.68 19.79 -7.43
N SER A 521 11.51 20.47 -6.62
CA SER A 521 12.77 19.85 -6.18
C SER A 521 12.52 19.03 -4.91
N PRO A 522 13.10 17.81 -4.78
CA PRO A 522 13.04 17.04 -3.54
C PRO A 522 13.49 17.83 -2.30
N ALA A 523 14.35 18.83 -2.48
CA ALA A 523 14.81 19.73 -1.42
C ALA A 523 13.69 20.65 -0.86
N ARG A 524 12.61 20.91 -1.61
CA ARG A 524 11.56 21.90 -1.26
C ARG A 524 10.20 21.27 -0.92
N GLN A 525 10.19 20.05 -0.40
CA GLN A 525 9.02 19.33 0.08
C GLN A 525 8.96 19.38 1.63
N PHE A 526 8.91 20.60 2.18
CA PHE A 526 8.96 20.82 3.63
C PHE A 526 7.70 20.31 4.35
N ALA A 527 6.51 20.57 3.80
CA ALA A 527 5.25 20.19 4.41
C ALA A 527 5.13 18.66 4.48
N ALA A 528 5.44 17.97 3.37
CA ALA A 528 5.47 16.52 3.36
C ALA A 528 6.52 15.92 4.31
N ARG A 529 7.71 16.52 4.44
CA ARG A 529 8.70 16.07 5.42
C ARG A 529 8.21 16.24 6.86
N CYS A 530 7.62 17.38 7.20
CA CYS A 530 7.04 17.59 8.53
C CYS A 530 5.89 16.61 8.79
N TYR A 531 5.09 16.30 7.76
CA TYR A 531 4.05 15.28 7.83
C TYR A 531 4.65 13.90 8.13
N GLU A 532 5.67 13.48 7.37
CA GLU A 532 6.35 12.19 7.58
C GLU A 532 7.07 12.10 8.92
N GLU A 533 7.70 13.18 9.38
CA GLU A 533 8.35 13.23 10.69
C GLU A 533 7.35 13.01 11.81
N ARG A 534 6.15 13.59 11.69
CA ARG A 534 5.11 13.50 12.70
C ARG A 534 4.34 12.18 12.67
N PHE A 535 4.02 11.67 11.48
CA PHE A 535 3.14 10.51 11.31
C PHE A 535 3.85 9.26 10.82
N GLY A 536 5.18 9.29 10.77
CA GLY A 536 6.04 8.22 10.28
C GLY A 536 6.35 8.34 8.80
N TYR A 537 7.54 7.85 8.41
CA TYR A 537 8.00 7.83 7.02
C TYR A 537 6.94 7.18 6.10
N GLY A 538 6.68 7.81 4.95
CA GLY A 538 5.63 7.57 3.95
C GLY A 538 4.22 7.30 4.47
N SER A 539 3.85 8.03 5.51
CA SER A 539 2.46 8.34 5.86
C SER A 539 1.77 9.26 4.84
N VAL A 540 2.51 9.83 3.89
CA VAL A 540 2.02 10.72 2.84
C VAL A 540 2.66 10.40 1.48
N VAL A 541 1.87 10.45 0.42
CA VAL A 541 2.34 10.38 -0.96
C VAL A 541 2.87 11.76 -1.37
N ASN A 542 4.18 11.89 -1.47
CA ASN A 542 4.85 13.11 -1.90
C ASN A 542 5.02 13.20 -3.43
N GLU A 543 3.89 13.22 -4.15
CA GLU A 543 3.87 13.32 -5.61
C GLU A 543 2.70 14.21 -6.08
N ASP A 544 2.81 14.74 -7.30
CA ASP A 544 1.73 15.47 -7.94
C ASP A 544 0.47 14.58 -8.04
N ILE A 545 -0.62 15.02 -7.41
CA ILE A 545 -1.89 14.29 -7.38
C ILE A 545 -2.39 13.92 -8.78
N HIS A 546 -2.12 14.75 -9.78
CA HIS A 546 -2.54 14.47 -11.14
C HIS A 546 -1.85 13.20 -11.70
N ALA A 547 -0.55 13.08 -11.43
CA ALA A 547 0.26 11.92 -11.82
C ALA A 547 -0.14 10.67 -11.03
N VAL A 548 -0.37 10.82 -9.73
CA VAL A 548 -0.87 9.75 -8.85
C VAL A 548 -2.19 9.18 -9.37
N LEU A 549 -3.18 10.03 -9.65
CA LEU A 549 -4.46 9.60 -10.20
C LEU A 549 -4.32 8.99 -11.60
N GLY A 550 -3.41 9.49 -12.44
CA GLY A 550 -3.08 8.90 -13.74
C GLY A 550 -2.55 7.48 -13.60
N ALA A 551 -1.60 7.26 -12.70
CA ALA A 551 -1.03 5.95 -12.43
C ALA A 551 -2.06 4.98 -11.81
N TYR A 552 -3.01 5.48 -11.02
CA TYR A 552 -4.08 4.67 -10.44
C TYR A 552 -5.04 4.15 -11.52
N GLU A 553 -5.47 5.03 -12.43
CA GLU A 553 -6.41 4.65 -13.50
C GLU A 553 -5.82 3.62 -14.48
N VAL A 554 -4.50 3.62 -14.70
CA VAL A 554 -3.82 2.61 -15.54
C VAL A 554 -3.37 1.37 -14.76
N GLY A 555 -3.67 1.29 -13.46
CA GLY A 555 -3.34 0.15 -12.60
C GLY A 555 -1.85 0.03 -12.23
N GLU A 556 -1.06 1.09 -12.41
CA GLU A 556 0.34 1.14 -11.95
C GLU A 556 0.42 1.30 -10.43
N ILE A 557 -0.60 1.92 -9.84
CA ILE A 557 -0.70 2.13 -8.39
C ILE A 557 -2.09 1.79 -7.87
N ASP A 558 -2.18 1.59 -6.56
CA ASP A 558 -3.45 1.45 -5.86
C ASP A 558 -3.66 2.60 -4.86
N ILE A 559 -4.92 3.01 -4.72
CA ILE A 559 -5.37 4.00 -3.71
C ILE A 559 -6.48 3.30 -2.91
N PRO A 560 -6.34 3.19 -1.58
CA PRO A 560 -7.31 2.46 -0.76
C PRO A 560 -8.70 3.11 -0.85
N ASP A 561 -9.72 2.31 -0.60
CA ASP A 561 -11.08 2.82 -0.44
C ASP A 561 -11.18 3.70 0.80
N VAL A 562 -12.00 4.74 0.71
CA VAL A 562 -12.16 5.77 1.74
C VAL A 562 -13.62 6.16 1.91
N ASP A 563 -14.00 6.44 3.14
CA ASP A 563 -15.36 6.85 3.52
C ASP A 563 -15.48 8.38 3.57
N MET A 564 -14.36 9.07 3.82
CA MET A 564 -14.27 10.52 3.90
C MET A 564 -13.05 11.04 3.14
N VAL A 565 -13.23 12.18 2.45
CA VAL A 565 -12.12 12.95 1.88
C VAL A 565 -12.04 14.30 2.57
N VAL A 566 -10.82 14.69 2.97
CA VAL A 566 -10.55 16.02 3.51
C VAL A 566 -9.47 16.72 2.70
N GLY A 567 -9.46 18.05 2.65
CA GLY A 567 -8.36 18.74 1.98
C GLY A 567 -8.43 20.26 1.91
N GLY A 568 -7.26 20.88 1.87
CA GLY A 568 -7.08 22.34 1.74
C GLY A 568 -6.37 22.69 0.43
N PHE A 569 -7.13 22.85 -0.65
CA PHE A 569 -6.57 23.12 -1.98
C PHE A 569 -6.36 24.63 -2.23
N PRO A 570 -5.29 25.02 -2.93
CA PRO A 570 -5.01 26.44 -3.18
C PRO A 570 -6.05 27.06 -4.12
N CYS A 571 -6.48 28.28 -3.79
CA CYS A 571 -7.43 29.07 -4.56
C CYS A 571 -6.78 29.63 -5.85
N GLN A 572 -6.89 28.91 -6.97
CA GLN A 572 -6.52 29.39 -8.31
C GLN A 572 -7.79 29.71 -9.13
N ASP A 573 -7.69 30.61 -10.12
CA ASP A 573 -8.83 30.91 -11.01
C ASP A 573 -9.21 29.66 -11.84
N TYR A 574 -10.44 29.17 -11.66
CA TYR A 574 -10.96 27.98 -12.35
C TYR A 574 -11.39 28.35 -13.78
N SER A 575 -10.46 28.28 -14.75
CA SER A 575 -10.76 28.64 -16.15
C SER A 575 -11.32 27.47 -16.97
N VAL A 576 -12.46 27.69 -17.65
CA VAL A 576 -13.08 26.93 -18.76
C VAL A 576 -13.08 25.40 -18.60
N ALA A 577 -14.09 24.88 -17.91
CA ALA A 577 -14.52 23.49 -18.09
C ALA A 577 -15.00 23.30 -19.55
N LYS A 578 -14.81 22.15 -20.20
CA LYS A 578 -15.50 21.82 -21.46
C LYS A 578 -16.46 20.65 -21.20
N PRO A 579 -17.61 20.56 -21.91
CA PRO A 579 -18.56 19.45 -21.76
C PRO A 579 -17.90 18.08 -22.02
N LEU A 580 -18.25 17.08 -21.19
CA LEU A 580 -17.76 15.69 -21.26
C LEU A 580 -17.99 15.04 -22.65
N SER A 581 -19.03 15.44 -23.38
CA SER A 581 -19.34 14.94 -24.73
C SER A 581 -18.38 15.40 -25.83
N GLN A 582 -17.54 16.40 -25.56
CA GLN A 582 -16.46 16.87 -26.45
C GLN A 582 -15.06 16.55 -25.90
N ALA A 583 -14.97 15.74 -24.83
CA ALA A 583 -13.73 15.38 -24.15
C ALA A 583 -13.08 14.09 -24.69
N ASN A 584 -13.45 13.63 -25.89
CA ASN A 584 -12.69 12.59 -26.61
C ASN A 584 -11.37 13.19 -27.12
N GLY A 585 -10.45 13.42 -26.19
CA GLY A 585 -9.09 13.89 -26.41
C GLY A 585 -8.91 15.40 -26.27
N ILE A 586 -8.86 15.93 -25.04
CA ILE A 586 -8.38 17.30 -24.81
C ILE A 586 -7.55 17.40 -23.52
N GLU A 587 -6.22 17.40 -23.69
CA GLU A 587 -5.29 18.25 -22.93
C GLU A 587 -5.84 19.69 -22.95
N GLY A 588 -6.56 20.08 -21.90
CA GLY A 588 -7.29 21.34 -21.86
C GLY A 588 -7.01 22.11 -20.58
N LYS A 589 -5.78 22.62 -20.46
CA LYS A 589 -5.15 23.32 -19.32
C LYS A 589 -4.84 22.46 -18.09
N LYS A 590 -3.59 22.02 -18.05
CA LYS A 590 -2.84 21.64 -16.84
C LYS A 590 -3.09 22.65 -15.70
N GLY A 591 -3.45 22.17 -14.51
CA GLY A 591 -2.99 22.82 -13.27
C GLY A 591 -4.01 23.36 -12.27
N VAL A 592 -5.33 23.11 -12.38
CA VAL A 592 -6.27 23.52 -11.32
C VAL A 592 -6.66 22.33 -10.45
N LEU A 593 -6.15 22.33 -9.21
CA LEU A 593 -6.20 21.20 -8.27
C LEU A 593 -7.61 20.73 -7.87
N TRP A 594 -8.63 21.57 -8.03
CA TRP A 594 -10.02 21.15 -7.84
C TRP A 594 -10.45 20.04 -8.81
N TRP A 595 -9.95 20.04 -10.05
CA TRP A 595 -10.29 18.99 -11.01
C TRP A 595 -9.72 17.63 -10.58
N ASP A 596 -8.56 17.62 -9.92
CA ASP A 596 -8.01 16.40 -9.34
C ASP A 596 -8.81 15.94 -8.12
N ILE A 597 -9.34 16.86 -7.30
CA ILE A 597 -10.32 16.51 -6.25
C ILE A 597 -11.58 15.90 -6.88
N TYR A 598 -12.18 16.58 -7.85
CA TYR A 598 -13.39 16.09 -8.54
C TYR A 598 -13.15 14.70 -9.17
N ARG A 599 -11.99 14.50 -9.80
CA ARG A 599 -11.56 13.20 -10.34
C ARG A 599 -11.41 12.16 -9.24
N PHE A 600 -10.77 12.49 -8.11
CA PHE A 600 -10.65 11.60 -6.96
C PHE A 600 -12.02 11.20 -6.42
N LEU A 601 -12.94 12.16 -6.21
CA LEU A 601 -14.30 11.90 -5.74
C LEU A 601 -15.09 11.02 -6.69
N ARG A 602 -14.92 11.17 -8.01
CA ARG A 602 -15.53 10.30 -9.02
C ARG A 602 -14.98 8.87 -8.96
N LEU A 603 -13.67 8.71 -8.72
CA LEU A 603 -12.99 7.42 -8.68
C LEU A 603 -13.25 6.64 -7.39
N LYS A 604 -13.28 7.33 -6.24
CA LYS A 604 -13.38 6.71 -4.91
C LYS A 604 -14.76 6.79 -4.29
N GLN A 605 -15.61 7.72 -4.76
CA GLN A 605 -16.99 7.90 -4.31
C GLN A 605 -17.17 7.81 -2.77
N PRO A 606 -16.44 8.62 -1.98
CA PRO A 606 -16.60 8.62 -0.52
C PRO A 606 -18.02 9.03 -0.10
N LYS A 607 -18.41 8.73 1.14
CA LYS A 607 -19.69 9.19 1.67
C LYS A 607 -19.62 10.66 2.09
N TYR A 608 -18.50 11.09 2.67
CA TYR A 608 -18.33 12.42 3.25
C TYR A 608 -17.15 13.18 2.62
N CYS A 609 -17.27 14.50 2.56
CA CYS A 609 -16.18 15.39 2.20
C CYS A 609 -16.11 16.59 3.16
N LEU A 610 -14.91 17.03 3.51
CA LEU A 610 -14.69 18.27 4.25
C LEU A 610 -13.51 19.05 3.64
N PHE A 611 -13.81 20.21 3.07
CA PHE A 611 -12.81 21.05 2.42
C PHE A 611 -12.61 22.39 3.14
N GLU A 612 -11.38 22.89 3.12
CA GLU A 612 -11.01 24.23 3.57
C GLU A 612 -10.56 25.07 2.38
N ASN A 613 -11.02 26.32 2.30
CA ASN A 613 -10.43 27.32 1.41
C ASN A 613 -10.51 28.75 1.97
N VAL A 614 -9.83 29.69 1.32
CA VAL A 614 -9.96 31.13 1.64
C VAL A 614 -11.38 31.62 1.40
N ASP A 615 -11.89 32.51 2.26
CA ASP A 615 -13.25 33.05 2.17
C ASP A 615 -13.54 33.80 0.86
N ARG A 616 -12.48 34.29 0.19
CA ARG A 616 -12.56 34.89 -1.14
C ARG A 616 -13.14 33.93 -2.20
N LEU A 617 -13.06 32.62 -1.99
CA LEU A 617 -13.61 31.61 -2.91
C LEU A 617 -15.09 31.89 -3.24
N LEU A 618 -15.89 32.27 -2.23
CA LEU A 618 -17.30 32.61 -2.39
C LEU A 618 -17.53 33.80 -3.34
N LYS A 619 -16.51 34.62 -3.61
CA LYS A 619 -16.57 35.83 -4.44
C LYS A 619 -15.77 35.71 -5.73
N SER A 620 -15.17 34.55 -6.00
CA SER A 620 -14.22 34.33 -7.08
C SER A 620 -14.91 34.00 -8.42
N PRO A 621 -14.32 34.39 -9.56
CA PRO A 621 -13.18 35.29 -9.71
C PRO A 621 -13.61 36.76 -9.56
N ALA A 622 -12.63 37.66 -9.58
CA ALA A 622 -12.90 39.09 -9.51
C ALA A 622 -13.68 39.64 -10.71
N SER A 623 -13.54 39.00 -11.88
CA SER A 623 -14.20 39.35 -13.13
C SER A 623 -15.66 38.87 -13.23
N GLN A 624 -16.06 37.86 -12.44
CA GLN A 624 -17.38 37.22 -12.54
C GLN A 624 -17.78 36.66 -11.17
N ARG A 625 -18.54 37.43 -10.39
CA ARG A 625 -18.66 37.17 -8.95
C ARG A 625 -19.40 35.87 -8.63
N GLY A 626 -18.74 34.98 -7.88
CA GLY A 626 -19.31 33.74 -7.34
C GLY A 626 -19.23 32.53 -8.27
N ARG A 627 -18.84 32.73 -9.54
CA ARG A 627 -18.74 31.66 -10.55
C ARG A 627 -17.98 30.43 -10.07
N ASP A 628 -16.80 30.63 -9.48
CA ASP A 628 -15.90 29.52 -9.13
C ASP A 628 -16.50 28.65 -8.03
N PHE A 629 -17.21 29.26 -7.08
CA PHE A 629 -17.91 28.52 -6.04
C PHE A 629 -19.15 27.78 -6.59
N ALA A 630 -19.87 28.39 -7.54
CA ALA A 630 -20.97 27.72 -8.24
C ALA A 630 -20.48 26.48 -9.01
N ILE A 631 -19.31 26.56 -9.65
CA ILE A 631 -18.66 25.41 -10.32
C ILE A 631 -18.39 24.29 -9.31
N ILE A 632 -17.78 24.60 -8.17
CA ILE A 632 -17.52 23.62 -7.09
C ILE A 632 -18.80 22.92 -6.63
N LEU A 633 -19.85 23.71 -6.36
CA LEU A 633 -21.15 23.19 -5.94
C LEU A 633 -21.80 22.31 -7.02
N SER A 634 -21.74 22.72 -8.30
CA SER A 634 -22.27 21.92 -9.42
C SER A 634 -21.53 20.59 -9.59
N CYS A 635 -20.21 20.57 -9.44
CA CYS A 635 -19.41 19.33 -9.46
C CYS A 635 -19.77 18.39 -8.30
N LEU A 636 -20.03 18.93 -7.11
CA LEU A 636 -20.50 18.13 -5.98
C LEU A 636 -21.90 17.57 -6.25
N ALA A 637 -22.83 18.41 -6.71
CA ALA A 637 -24.19 18.00 -7.06
C ALA A 637 -24.20 16.92 -8.16
N SER A 638 -23.35 17.04 -9.19
CA SER A 638 -23.28 16.06 -10.28
C SER A 638 -22.77 14.68 -9.85
N LEU A 639 -22.11 14.59 -8.68
CA LEU A 639 -21.69 13.33 -8.05
C LEU A 639 -22.65 12.88 -6.93
N GLY A 640 -23.81 13.54 -6.79
CA GLY A 640 -24.83 13.21 -5.80
C GLY A 640 -24.58 13.75 -4.38
N TYR A 641 -23.67 14.72 -4.23
CA TYR A 641 -23.44 15.34 -2.92
C TYR A 641 -24.38 16.51 -2.66
N SER A 642 -24.92 16.55 -1.44
CA SER A 642 -25.50 17.74 -0.84
C SER A 642 -24.42 18.43 0.00
N ALA A 643 -24.43 19.76 0.08
CA ALA A 643 -23.33 20.52 0.68
C ALA A 643 -23.80 21.59 1.68
N GLU A 644 -22.98 21.84 2.68
CA GLU A 644 -23.10 22.95 3.64
C GLU A 644 -21.77 23.73 3.64
N TRP A 645 -21.81 25.04 3.80
CA TRP A 645 -20.59 25.81 4.02
C TRP A 645 -20.75 26.90 5.06
N ARG A 646 -19.62 27.28 5.65
CA ARG A 646 -19.52 28.37 6.62
C ARG A 646 -18.16 29.04 6.56
N VAL A 647 -18.15 30.37 6.58
CA VAL A 647 -16.94 31.14 6.82
C VAL A 647 -16.72 31.23 8.32
N VAL A 648 -15.59 30.70 8.76
CA VAL A 648 -15.17 30.60 10.16
C VAL A 648 -13.93 31.44 10.33
N ASN A 649 -13.87 32.23 11.40
CA ASN A 649 -12.66 32.87 11.87
C ASN A 649 -12.34 32.30 13.25
N GLY A 650 -11.18 31.65 13.42
CA GLY A 650 -10.84 31.00 14.69
C GLY A 650 -10.99 31.91 15.92
N ALA A 651 -10.61 33.18 15.78
CA ALA A 651 -10.77 34.19 16.83
C ALA A 651 -12.24 34.45 17.25
N ASP A 652 -13.21 34.27 16.36
CA ASP A 652 -14.63 34.44 16.69
C ASP A 652 -15.15 33.27 17.55
N TYR A 653 -14.37 32.18 17.67
CA TYR A 653 -14.63 30.99 18.49
C TYR A 653 -13.55 30.77 19.56
N GLY A 654 -12.90 31.85 19.99
CA GLY A 654 -12.00 31.84 21.14
C GLY A 654 -10.54 31.44 20.90
N PHE A 655 -10.13 31.15 19.65
CA PHE A 655 -8.73 30.83 19.36
C PHE A 655 -7.85 32.09 19.29
N PRO A 656 -6.55 31.98 19.65
CA PRO A 656 -5.62 33.12 19.69
C PRO A 656 -5.17 33.59 18.30
N GLN A 657 -5.84 33.20 17.22
CA GLN A 657 -5.46 33.55 15.84
C GLN A 657 -6.68 33.93 14.98
N LYS A 658 -6.57 35.07 14.29
CA LYS A 658 -7.49 35.49 13.23
C LYS A 658 -7.22 34.69 11.97
N ARG A 659 -7.87 33.54 11.83
CA ARG A 659 -7.74 32.65 10.66
C ARG A 659 -9.10 32.46 10.00
N ARG A 660 -9.43 33.34 9.05
CA ARG A 660 -10.71 33.31 8.33
C ARG A 660 -10.68 32.38 7.13
N ARG A 661 -11.57 31.38 7.07
CA ARG A 661 -11.70 30.41 5.97
C ARG A 661 -13.13 29.98 5.74
N VAL A 662 -13.45 29.58 4.52
CA VAL A 662 -14.67 28.82 4.23
C VAL A 662 -14.37 27.34 4.42
N TYR A 663 -15.18 26.68 5.23
CA TYR A 663 -15.26 25.23 5.30
C TYR A 663 -16.47 24.77 4.50
N ILE A 664 -16.33 23.67 3.76
CA ILE A 664 -17.37 23.08 2.93
C ILE A 664 -17.51 21.62 3.35
N TYR A 665 -18.62 21.28 3.97
CA TYR A 665 -19.01 19.91 4.24
C TYR A 665 -19.88 19.40 3.09
N ALA A 666 -19.65 18.18 2.62
CA ALA A 666 -20.52 17.56 1.63
C ALA A 666 -20.79 16.10 1.99
N GLU A 667 -22.01 15.65 1.75
CA GLU A 667 -22.47 14.30 2.04
C GLU A 667 -23.19 13.73 0.81
N ARG A 668 -22.82 12.51 0.41
CA ARG A 668 -23.57 11.79 -0.62
C ARG A 668 -24.79 11.14 0.02
N THR A 669 -25.96 11.68 -0.29
CA THR A 669 -27.23 11.25 0.29
C THR A 669 -28.36 11.39 -0.71
N GLU A 670 -29.30 10.45 -0.64
CA GLU A 670 -30.57 10.49 -1.37
C GLU A 670 -31.68 11.14 -0.54
N ASP A 671 -31.43 11.41 0.75
CA ASP A 671 -32.40 12.03 1.65
C ASP A 671 -32.69 13.45 1.22
N ALA A 672 -33.97 13.79 1.07
CA ALA A 672 -34.39 15.15 0.74
C ALA A 672 -34.12 16.10 1.93
N TRP A 673 -33.39 17.19 1.68
CA TRP A 673 -33.07 18.20 2.68
C TRP A 673 -34.09 19.33 2.68
N ASP A 674 -34.65 19.67 3.85
CA ASP A 674 -35.17 21.02 4.06
C ASP A 674 -33.97 21.96 4.21
N LEU A 675 -33.69 22.73 3.15
CA LEU A 675 -32.53 23.64 3.13
C LEU A 675 -32.57 24.70 4.24
N LYS A 676 -33.76 25.12 4.67
CA LYS A 676 -33.89 26.13 5.72
C LYS A 676 -33.57 25.54 7.08
N GLU A 677 -34.08 24.35 7.35
CA GLU A 677 -33.75 23.61 8.57
C GLU A 677 -32.27 23.26 8.59
N ARG A 678 -31.73 22.72 7.48
CA ARG A 678 -30.33 22.34 7.37
C ARG A 678 -29.37 23.51 7.56
N LEU A 679 -29.71 24.70 7.08
CA LEU A 679 -28.90 25.90 7.31
C LEU A 679 -28.78 26.26 8.81
N ARG A 680 -29.81 25.94 9.60
CA ARG A 680 -29.95 26.33 11.00
C ARG A 680 -29.53 25.24 11.99
N ALA A 681 -29.63 23.97 11.58
CA ALA A 681 -29.41 22.80 12.43
C ALA A 681 -28.61 21.67 11.73
N GLY A 682 -27.99 21.95 10.58
CA GLY A 682 -27.07 21.02 9.91
C GLY A 682 -25.73 20.90 10.62
N VAL A 683 -24.83 20.10 10.04
CA VAL A 683 -23.51 19.77 10.62
C VAL A 683 -22.71 21.03 10.94
N MET A 684 -22.69 22.00 10.01
CA MET A 684 -21.94 23.25 10.21
C MET A 684 -22.58 24.16 11.25
N ALA A 685 -23.90 24.08 11.43
CA ALA A 685 -24.62 24.89 12.39
C ALA A 685 -24.42 24.39 13.82
N ASP A 686 -24.41 23.07 13.98
CA ASP A 686 -24.17 22.39 15.25
C ASP A 686 -22.71 22.55 15.70
N ALA A 687 -21.75 22.26 14.81
CA ALA A 687 -20.33 22.32 15.14
C ALA A 687 -19.80 23.73 15.40
N LEU A 688 -20.37 24.76 14.76
CA LEU A 688 -19.85 26.13 14.78
C LEU A 688 -21.00 27.14 14.96
N PRO A 689 -21.64 27.24 16.13
CA PRO A 689 -22.88 27.99 16.32
C PRO A 689 -22.82 29.44 15.81
N ALA A 690 -23.87 29.86 15.11
CA ALA A 690 -23.97 31.20 14.52
C ALA A 690 -25.43 31.67 14.42
N ARG A 691 -25.64 32.99 14.55
CA ARG A 691 -26.95 33.62 14.38
C ARG A 691 -27.13 34.18 12.98
N CYS A 692 -28.30 33.97 12.38
CA CYS A 692 -28.65 34.59 11.11
C CYS A 692 -28.94 36.08 11.30
N VAL A 693 -28.28 36.94 10.52
CA VAL A 693 -28.36 38.41 10.65
C VAL A 693 -28.93 39.11 9.42
N ALA A 694 -29.28 38.35 8.39
CA ALA A 694 -29.97 38.83 7.19
C ALA A 694 -30.98 37.77 6.70
N THR A 695 -31.90 38.18 5.83
CA THR A 695 -32.84 37.26 5.17
C THR A 695 -32.10 36.22 4.34
N GLU A 696 -32.56 34.97 4.39
CA GLU A 696 -32.04 33.91 3.55
C GLU A 696 -32.38 34.17 2.07
N ALA A 697 -31.46 33.82 1.17
CA ALA A 697 -31.67 33.89 -0.27
C ALA A 697 -31.60 32.50 -0.88
N THR A 698 -32.54 32.20 -1.78
CA THR A 698 -32.51 30.98 -2.61
C THR A 698 -32.01 31.31 -4.00
N ILE A 699 -31.03 30.55 -4.49
CA ILE A 699 -30.29 30.84 -5.70
C ILE A 699 -30.13 29.53 -6.48
N PRO A 700 -30.63 29.43 -7.73
CA PRO A 700 -30.32 28.29 -8.57
C PRO A 700 -28.87 28.40 -9.09
N ILE A 701 -28.20 27.26 -9.19
CA ILE A 701 -26.97 27.11 -9.98
C ILE A 701 -27.27 26.19 -11.17
N TYR A 702 -26.42 26.22 -12.20
CA TYR A 702 -26.56 25.29 -13.32
C TYR A 702 -26.01 23.91 -12.91
N ASP A 703 -26.53 22.85 -13.50
CA ASP A 703 -26.07 21.47 -13.29
C ASP A 703 -24.73 21.21 -14.00
N ASP A 704 -24.53 21.80 -15.18
CA ASP A 704 -23.27 21.75 -15.91
C ASP A 704 -22.27 22.81 -15.38
N PRO A 705 -21.08 22.40 -14.90
CA PRO A 705 -20.00 23.32 -14.56
C PRO A 705 -19.62 24.31 -15.68
N PHE A 706 -19.78 23.91 -16.95
CA PHE A 706 -19.53 24.79 -18.09
C PHE A 706 -20.57 25.92 -18.18
N GLU A 707 -21.85 25.63 -17.96
CA GLU A 707 -22.88 26.68 -17.94
C GLU A 707 -22.66 27.66 -16.78
N ASN A 708 -22.27 27.16 -15.60
CA ASN A 708 -21.86 28.05 -14.51
C ASN A 708 -20.69 28.93 -14.91
N THR A 709 -19.71 28.39 -15.64
CA THR A 709 -18.56 29.15 -16.13
C THR A 709 -18.98 30.31 -17.03
N GLU A 710 -19.87 30.07 -17.98
CA GLU A 710 -20.28 31.07 -18.99
C GLU A 710 -21.35 32.05 -18.47
N ARG A 711 -22.21 31.63 -17.54
CA ARG A 711 -23.43 32.37 -17.20
C ARG A 711 -23.53 32.82 -15.75
N PHE A 712 -23.05 32.03 -14.79
CA PHE A 712 -23.25 32.34 -13.37
C PHE A 712 -22.44 33.58 -12.96
N GLY A 713 -23.11 34.59 -12.40
CA GLY A 713 -22.44 35.79 -11.91
C GLY A 713 -21.98 36.79 -12.98
N VAL A 714 -22.35 36.59 -14.24
CA VAL A 714 -22.08 37.55 -15.32
C VAL A 714 -22.77 38.88 -15.02
N GLY A 715 -22.01 39.98 -15.07
CA GLY A 715 -22.51 41.33 -14.82
C GLY A 715 -22.76 41.67 -13.33
N LEU A 716 -22.62 40.72 -12.41
CA LEU A 716 -22.81 40.98 -10.99
C LEU A 716 -21.63 41.75 -10.39
N LYS A 717 -21.95 42.79 -9.61
CA LYS A 717 -20.94 43.58 -8.85
C LYS A 717 -20.53 42.89 -7.55
N THR A 718 -21.41 42.09 -6.97
CA THR A 718 -21.23 41.37 -5.71
C THR A 718 -21.59 39.89 -5.88
N SER A 719 -20.98 39.02 -5.07
CA SER A 719 -21.35 37.60 -5.11
C SER A 719 -22.76 37.40 -4.58
N PRO A 720 -23.55 36.49 -5.20
CA PRO A 720 -24.82 36.05 -4.64
C PRO A 720 -24.64 35.21 -3.36
N PHE A 721 -23.50 34.54 -3.18
CA PHE A 721 -23.22 33.70 -2.01
C PHE A 721 -22.88 34.53 -0.76
N GLN A 722 -23.50 34.18 0.36
CA GLN A 722 -23.19 34.72 1.69
C GLN A 722 -22.22 33.80 2.45
N ASN A 723 -21.87 34.20 3.67
CA ASN A 723 -20.87 33.52 4.48
C ASN A 723 -21.34 32.20 5.12
N ALA A 724 -22.61 31.83 4.97
CA ALA A 724 -23.09 30.47 5.22
C ALA A 724 -24.13 30.06 4.17
N GLY A 725 -24.29 28.77 3.96
CA GLY A 725 -25.34 28.24 3.11
C GLY A 725 -25.36 26.73 3.00
N VAL A 726 -26.37 26.23 2.31
CA VAL A 726 -26.61 24.82 2.02
C VAL A 726 -27.07 24.62 0.58
N MET A 727 -26.85 23.43 0.03
CA MET A 727 -27.23 23.08 -1.34
C MET A 727 -27.69 21.62 -1.42
N GLN A 728 -28.78 21.39 -2.15
CA GLN A 728 -29.16 20.09 -2.69
C GLN A 728 -29.71 20.24 -4.11
N GLY A 729 -29.36 19.34 -5.03
CA GLY A 729 -29.93 19.31 -6.39
C GLY A 729 -29.83 20.63 -7.16
N CYS A 730 -28.66 21.28 -7.14
CA CYS A 730 -28.39 22.58 -7.75
C CYS A 730 -29.26 23.76 -7.24
N THR A 731 -30.00 23.56 -6.15
CA THR A 731 -30.71 24.62 -5.44
C THR A 731 -29.91 25.01 -4.21
N VAL A 732 -29.58 26.29 -4.10
CA VAL A 732 -28.77 26.82 -3.00
C VAL A 732 -29.62 27.71 -2.09
N MET A 733 -29.48 27.56 -0.78
CA MET A 733 -29.95 28.53 0.21
C MET A 733 -28.75 29.13 0.94
N THR A 734 -28.66 30.45 1.02
CA THR A 734 -27.51 31.14 1.64
C THR A 734 -27.96 32.30 2.51
N ALA A 735 -27.25 32.55 3.60
CA ALA A 735 -27.57 33.63 4.52
C ALA A 735 -26.31 34.24 5.14
N LYS A 736 -26.44 35.50 5.57
CA LYS A 736 -25.40 36.15 6.37
C LYS A 736 -25.56 35.70 7.82
N VAL A 737 -24.50 35.14 8.39
CA VAL A 737 -24.45 34.70 9.79
C VAL A 737 -23.32 35.40 10.55
N GLU A 738 -23.46 35.51 11.87
CA GLU A 738 -22.43 35.98 12.79
C GLU A 738 -22.21 34.93 13.88
N ALA A 739 -20.96 34.68 14.26
CA ALA A 739 -20.63 33.67 15.26
C ALA A 739 -21.40 33.91 16.56
N ALA A 740 -21.86 32.82 17.18
CA ALA A 740 -22.58 32.80 18.44
C ALA A 740 -21.81 31.93 19.44
N TYR A 741 -20.68 32.45 19.91
CA TYR A 741 -19.80 31.77 20.86
C TYR A 741 -19.65 32.59 22.14
N GLU A 742 -19.93 31.96 23.28
CA GLU A 742 -19.87 32.57 24.61
C GLU A 742 -18.78 31.94 25.50
N GLY A 743 -17.97 31.05 24.94
CA GLY A 743 -16.90 30.36 25.67
C GLY A 743 -15.64 31.21 25.87
N PRO A 744 -14.60 30.64 26.50
CA PRO A 744 -13.35 31.33 26.76
C PRO A 744 -12.67 31.75 25.45
N SER A 745 -12.05 32.93 25.48
CA SER A 745 -11.30 33.48 24.36
C SER A 745 -9.84 33.70 24.74
N LYS A 746 -8.94 33.33 23.83
CA LYS A 746 -7.49 33.51 23.96
C LYS A 746 -6.98 34.63 23.05
N THR A 747 -5.88 35.21 23.46
CA THR A 747 -5.11 36.26 22.78
C THR A 747 -3.73 35.73 22.37
N LEU A 748 -2.97 36.49 21.59
CA LEU A 748 -1.58 36.13 21.29
C LEU A 748 -0.75 35.96 22.57
N GLY A 749 -0.96 36.81 23.58
CA GLY A 749 -0.25 36.76 24.85
C GLY A 749 -0.43 35.44 25.61
N ASP A 750 -1.58 34.78 25.46
CA ASP A 750 -1.88 33.50 26.14
C ASP A 750 -1.10 32.31 25.57
N VAL A 751 -0.42 32.47 24.43
CA VAL A 751 0.37 31.40 23.77
C VAL A 751 1.83 31.79 23.54
N LEU A 752 2.28 32.90 24.12
CA LEU A 752 3.70 33.28 24.08
C LEU A 752 4.49 32.47 25.11
N VAL A 753 5.68 32.03 24.70
CA VAL A 753 6.69 31.42 25.59
C VAL A 753 7.66 32.51 26.08
N SER A 754 8.40 32.22 27.16
CA SER A 754 9.40 33.15 27.68
C SER A 754 10.51 33.37 26.64
N ASP A 755 11.05 34.60 26.58
CA ASP A 755 12.23 34.93 25.77
C ASP A 755 13.41 33.99 26.03
N SER A 756 13.53 33.45 27.24
CA SER A 756 14.58 32.48 27.61
C SER A 756 14.45 31.13 26.91
N GLU A 757 13.26 30.80 26.38
CA GLU A 757 12.97 29.55 25.68
C GLU A 757 13.11 29.70 24.16
N VAL A 758 13.28 30.92 23.65
CA VAL A 758 13.38 31.21 22.21
C VAL A 758 14.85 31.23 21.79
N PRO A 759 15.29 30.39 20.83
CA PRO A 759 16.64 30.45 20.31
C PRO A 759 16.99 31.80 19.67
N GLU A 760 18.24 32.25 19.81
CA GLU A 760 18.71 33.58 19.36
C GLU A 760 18.45 33.84 17.87
N GLU A 761 18.49 32.79 17.04
CA GLU A 761 18.22 32.84 15.60
C GLU A 761 16.81 33.29 15.20
N PHE A 762 15.84 33.23 16.12
CA PHE A 762 14.48 33.71 15.87
C PHE A 762 14.28 35.20 16.20
N PHE A 763 15.26 35.85 16.83
CA PHE A 763 15.20 37.28 17.12
C PHE A 763 15.59 38.13 15.89
N VAL A 764 14.96 39.30 15.76
CA VAL A 764 15.33 40.28 14.73
C VAL A 764 16.58 41.01 15.16
N ASP A 765 17.66 40.84 14.39
CA ASP A 765 18.86 41.67 14.50
C ASP A 765 18.50 43.17 14.49
N GLU A 766 18.99 43.90 15.47
CA GLU A 766 18.74 45.33 15.69
C GLU A 766 19.03 46.16 14.43
N ALA A 767 20.07 45.79 13.66
CA ALA A 767 20.43 46.44 12.40
C ALA A 767 19.33 46.32 11.31
N LYS A 768 18.41 45.35 11.44
CA LYS A 768 17.31 45.12 10.51
C LYS A 768 16.00 45.78 10.95
N LEU A 769 15.89 46.29 12.19
CA LEU A 769 14.64 46.84 12.73
C LEU A 769 14.09 48.02 11.92
N ALA A 770 14.95 48.92 11.42
CA ALA A 770 14.52 50.04 10.58
C ALA A 770 13.82 49.57 9.29
N LYS A 771 14.33 48.48 8.69
CA LYS A 771 13.74 47.87 7.50
C LYS A 771 12.38 47.24 7.81
N TRP A 772 12.26 46.57 8.97
CA TRP A 772 11.00 46.02 9.45
C TRP A 772 9.94 47.09 9.70
N ARG A 773 10.31 48.19 10.37
CA ARG A 773 9.42 49.34 10.58
C ARG A 773 8.93 49.94 9.26
N TYR A 774 9.78 50.03 8.24
CA TYR A 774 9.35 50.46 6.90
C TYR A 774 8.40 49.44 6.24
N PHE A 775 8.70 48.15 6.29
CA PHE A 775 7.83 47.13 5.68
C PHE A 775 6.47 47.02 6.35
N LYS A 776 6.40 47.23 7.66
CA LYS A 776 5.15 47.20 8.44
C LYS A 776 4.44 48.56 8.47
N GLY A 777 5.16 49.66 8.24
CA GLY A 777 4.57 50.99 8.12
C GLY A 777 3.69 51.15 6.88
N GLY A 778 2.81 52.15 6.94
CA GLY A 778 1.98 52.50 5.79
C GLY A 778 2.82 53.07 4.65
N LYS A 779 2.48 52.68 3.41
CA LYS A 779 3.21 53.10 2.20
C LYS A 779 2.24 53.81 1.26
N ASN A 780 2.69 54.91 0.67
CA ASN A 780 1.97 55.59 -0.41
C ASN A 780 2.98 56.17 -1.41
N GLU A 781 3.45 55.31 -2.32
CA GLU A 781 4.59 55.58 -3.19
C GLU A 781 4.27 55.26 -4.66
N PRO A 782 4.82 56.00 -5.63
CA PRO A 782 4.69 55.64 -7.04
C PRO A 782 5.50 54.38 -7.35
N ARG A 783 4.88 53.42 -8.05
CA ARG A 783 5.53 52.20 -8.56
C ARG A 783 5.30 52.06 -10.06
N VAL A 784 6.26 51.45 -10.74
CA VAL A 784 6.17 51.15 -12.17
C VAL A 784 6.04 49.64 -12.35
N ASN A 785 5.02 49.20 -13.08
CA ASN A 785 4.92 47.82 -13.51
C ASN A 785 6.06 47.53 -14.50
N LYS A 786 7.04 46.72 -14.09
CA LYS A 786 8.24 46.41 -14.88
C LYS A 786 7.96 45.75 -16.24
N LYS A 787 6.79 45.11 -16.41
CA LYS A 787 6.40 44.47 -17.68
C LYS A 787 5.65 45.41 -18.62
N THR A 788 4.80 46.27 -18.08
CA THR A 788 3.91 47.12 -18.89
C THR A 788 4.34 48.58 -18.97
N GLY A 789 5.31 49.01 -18.16
CA GLY A 789 5.75 50.40 -18.04
C GLY A 789 4.74 51.33 -17.35
N PHE A 790 3.57 50.82 -16.97
CA PHE A 790 2.51 51.62 -16.35
C PHE A 790 2.89 52.04 -14.93
N THR A 791 2.85 53.35 -14.66
CA THR A 791 3.04 53.92 -13.33
C THR A 791 1.71 53.94 -12.58
N TYR A 792 1.71 53.37 -11.38
CA TYR A 792 0.56 53.38 -10.48
C TYR A 792 1.01 53.81 -9.08
N ARG A 793 0.08 54.30 -8.28
CA ARG A 793 0.34 54.62 -6.88
C ARG A 793 0.13 53.37 -6.04
N TYR A 794 1.19 52.86 -5.44
CA TYR A 794 1.10 51.76 -4.49
C TYR A 794 0.75 52.32 -3.12
N SER A 795 -0.42 51.92 -2.61
CA SER A 795 -0.87 52.28 -1.27
C SER A 795 -1.08 51.00 -0.46
N GLU A 796 -0.51 50.98 0.74
CA GLU A 796 -0.60 49.88 1.70
C GLU A 796 -0.78 50.46 3.10
N GLY A 797 -1.72 49.93 3.88
CA GLY A 797 -1.95 50.38 5.26
C GLY A 797 -0.82 49.97 6.20
N ALA A 798 -0.67 50.69 7.31
CA ALA A 798 0.24 50.28 8.37
C ALA A 798 -0.29 49.02 9.07
N MET A 799 0.63 48.14 9.46
CA MET A 799 0.40 46.98 10.32
C MET A 799 0.99 47.27 11.70
N ALA A 800 0.37 46.72 12.75
CA ALA A 800 0.96 46.74 14.07
C ALA A 800 2.34 46.03 14.04
N PHE A 801 3.33 46.63 14.69
CA PHE A 801 4.65 46.05 14.85
C PHE A 801 5.26 46.54 16.18
N PRO A 802 5.50 45.64 17.16
CA PRO A 802 5.14 44.22 17.14
C PRO A 802 3.61 43.98 17.10
N ASP A 803 3.18 42.74 16.88
CA ASP A 803 1.75 42.41 16.95
C ASP A 803 1.24 42.57 18.40
N PRO A 804 0.01 43.05 18.60
CA PRO A 804 -0.57 43.24 19.93
C PRO A 804 -0.76 41.90 20.65
N VAL A 805 -0.31 41.81 21.90
CA VAL A 805 -0.45 40.61 22.73
C VAL A 805 -1.82 40.46 23.35
N ASP A 806 -2.57 41.55 23.50
CA ASP A 806 -3.92 41.61 24.06
C ASP A 806 -5.02 41.32 23.01
N ALA A 807 -4.63 40.90 21.81
CA ALA A 807 -5.55 40.55 20.74
C ALA A 807 -5.14 39.22 20.07
N PRO A 808 -6.08 38.54 19.38
CA PRO A 808 -5.74 37.37 18.58
C PRO A 808 -4.75 37.72 17.46
N ALA A 809 -3.74 36.87 17.30
CA ALA A 809 -2.67 37.00 16.32
C ALA A 809 -3.22 37.14 14.89
N ARG A 810 -2.58 37.97 14.07
CA ARG A 810 -2.97 38.07 12.65
C ARG A 810 -2.46 36.87 11.86
N THR A 811 -3.16 36.52 10.78
CA THR A 811 -2.62 35.60 9.78
C THR A 811 -1.49 36.29 9.00
N ILE A 812 -0.30 35.69 8.96
CA ILE A 812 0.83 36.17 8.15
C ILE A 812 0.59 35.82 6.67
N LEU A 813 0.75 36.79 5.76
CA LEU A 813 0.65 36.55 4.31
C LEU A 813 2.02 36.28 3.70
N THR A 814 2.11 35.28 2.81
CA THR A 814 3.36 34.89 2.11
C THR A 814 3.94 35.99 1.21
N SER A 815 3.14 36.98 0.83
CA SER A 815 3.57 38.17 0.09
C SER A 815 4.37 39.18 0.93
N GLU A 816 4.49 38.97 2.25
CA GLU A 816 5.23 39.88 3.16
C GLU A 816 6.76 39.75 3.05
N GLY A 817 7.29 38.87 2.19
CA GLY A 817 8.66 38.96 1.63
C GLY A 817 9.83 38.93 2.63
N GLY A 818 9.62 38.46 3.85
CA GLY A 818 10.63 38.34 4.90
C GLY A 818 10.66 36.94 5.51
N VAL A 819 11.78 36.61 6.17
CA VAL A 819 11.91 35.41 7.02
C VAL A 819 10.74 35.40 8.02
N PRO A 820 10.02 34.27 8.20
CA PRO A 820 8.96 34.17 9.20
C PRO A 820 9.52 34.51 10.59
N ILE A 821 8.88 35.43 11.32
CA ILE A 821 9.29 35.84 12.66
C ILE A 821 8.38 35.19 13.69
N VAL A 822 8.99 34.63 14.74
CA VAL A 822 8.35 34.43 16.05
C VAL A 822 8.44 35.78 16.79
N LEU A 823 7.31 36.44 17.02
CA LEU A 823 7.26 37.70 17.75
C LEU A 823 7.34 37.37 19.25
N SER A 824 8.51 37.49 19.86
CA SER A 824 8.65 37.55 21.32
C SER A 824 8.72 39.02 21.79
N THR A 825 8.21 39.28 22.98
CA THR A 825 7.90 40.61 23.52
C THR A 825 9.00 41.25 24.37
N GLY A 826 10.19 40.67 24.52
CA GLY A 826 11.14 41.16 25.53
C GLY A 826 12.37 41.92 25.05
N LYS A 827 12.65 42.02 23.74
CA LYS A 827 13.71 42.92 23.22
C LYS A 827 13.25 43.65 21.96
N CYS A 828 12.67 44.85 22.18
CA CYS A 828 12.50 45.85 21.14
C CYS A 828 13.81 46.60 20.89
#